data_AF-A0A9C8I936-F1
#
_entry.id   AF-A0A9C8I936-F1
#
_cell.length_a   1.000
_cell.length_b   1.000
_cell.length_c   1.000
_cell.angle_alpha   90.00
_cell.angle_beta   90.00
_cell.angle_gamma   90.00
#
_symmetry.space_group_name_H-M   'P 1'
#
loop_
_entity.id
_entity.type
_entity.pdbx_description
1 polymer ?
#
loop_
_entity_poly.entity_id
_entity_poly.type
_entity_poly.pdbx_seq_one_letter_code
_entity_poly.pdbx_strand_id
1 'polypeptide(L)'
;MPRNLFSLFACILCVMLYSGCSGNGFPTQPQYSPASSEIQQTMQYTREDNFNPAHHLWSYFHIFIDPADPDNFGMEIIPVRLTATHWNVLQYLEKGPCTNCVTIKGIMPSGSGTLLVDLEIRHPFIAPNLTGFDVRGIAMFPGSYLFSESGLLTSDLSDDGGLINAEGYTTLYNPSTVGSGPGGLQGYIKGKFASAVFPDSTLNGYIRHNSPGALNTRNAFYAGQTILKTYEIKMPTGPFVFGYAVDASWAPPTNTPVTNPILDFPPEANCPEAWKVSVDHAPIGQGLTDLGGSALILIDVYDWQGKSTVIPPKIECTELFDGFKTASWLEDGAGFSRFTVEVENEKLAPSGSYMSLIVVEDTENDSAPGWLDLTACQIFELTVVPFDNATPIAIASLSPASQTVCEPINFTDNGSYDPDGGSIVKFEWDWDNDGNFDEEGDDVFHSWDAVGTFQVQFRVTDDEGSQSTLVTPLTVEIVNALPTAVAQADKYAVQPGDMIAFSGTDSHDNDCLGYEIVDCEWDWEFDGVYDETGMTAYHAYADEGTYYVQLRVTDDEGGTAVLEVPLKIQVSYDYFDPIPMATASATIELVCEPILFEDDGSYDPDGGLIIAWEWDWDNDGIYDEMGKAVIHSWDTPGIYHVGFRVFDDEGKSAALDPPLEIAIEHKNPTAVISTNKVVAFVGESIHLDGSGSYDNDCDGHEIVSWGWDYNNDLVIDEYGAVVDTSFFGKGDREVQLTVTDNEGGIANASVVVDVNNGWARTWGGSNTDIGKSVAIDNNGNIWVLGNFYLDCDFNPGEGVDEFESVDGTSDIFLSKFNSSGDYLGVWRFGGSGSDFPIAVVIGEPGYIYVAGIFQYTIDLDPGYFQAIATSKGSYDFFIVKLSDIGDYQWCITVGGTGEDRIRDIRYSSSDNCLYYTGTFANTVNFHPFGGTDNKTSNGSFDVFLSKIGTNGPYQWTKTWGGSQADWGVGLAVENNGNVYVGGIFQGIVDFDAGPGIFNATSAGSFDVFILKYLANGDFSWVNTWGGSDMDWCNSVTGCSNFGELWVAGGFTGTVDFDPTANVDNRTSNGGTDAYLSGFNPDGSRISTATWGGPGYDEAISTYYISYTDNVYVTGVFSDTVDFDPGSVLQIKQAMEIMTSSSQPFIITAFMSGLRHGVEPKEISQIPSSHAMHRTALSALPGALIILSISTPRKESTIILPTVLPTLI
;
A
#
# COMPACT_ATOMS: atom_id res chain seq x y z
N MET A 1 -63.17 51.27 22.50
CA MET A 1 -64.56 51.79 22.45
C MET A 1 -64.53 53.24 21.96
N PRO A 2 -65.48 53.68 21.14
CA PRO A 2 -65.23 54.77 20.19
C PRO A 2 -65.14 56.14 20.86
N ARG A 3 -64.04 56.86 20.59
CA ARG A 3 -63.91 58.29 20.85
C ARG A 3 -63.18 58.98 19.70
N ASN A 4 -63.59 60.23 19.49
CA ASN A 4 -63.04 61.18 18.54
C ASN A 4 -61.68 61.76 19.01
N LEU A 5 -61.10 62.59 18.12
CA LEU A 5 -60.03 63.61 18.28
C LEU A 5 -58.60 63.26 17.78
N PHE A 6 -58.15 64.11 16.83
CA PHE A 6 -56.77 64.54 16.51
C PHE A 6 -55.74 63.56 15.90
N SER A 7 -54.77 64.17 15.17
CA SER A 7 -53.41 63.68 14.80
C SER A 7 -53.14 63.17 13.36
N LEU A 8 -51.87 62.82 13.09
CA LEU A 8 -51.11 62.82 11.81
C LEU A 8 -50.74 61.40 11.28
N PHE A 9 -50.40 61.26 9.97
CA PHE A 9 -49.52 60.25 9.26
C PHE A 9 -49.90 58.74 8.96
N ALA A 10 -49.54 58.29 7.73
CA ALA A 10 -48.89 57.02 7.20
C ALA A 10 -49.49 55.55 7.04
N CYS A 11 -49.19 54.93 5.86
CA CYS A 11 -48.73 53.53 5.49
C CYS A 11 -49.60 52.23 5.19
N ILE A 12 -49.25 51.55 4.05
CA ILE A 12 -49.14 50.08 3.64
C ILE A 12 -50.35 49.08 3.51
N LEU A 13 -50.46 48.30 2.37
CA LEU A 13 -50.50 46.79 2.21
C LEU A 13 -50.99 46.21 0.80
N CYS A 14 -50.41 45.06 0.35
CA CYS A 14 -50.74 43.90 -0.57
C CYS A 14 -52.09 43.67 -1.37
N VAL A 15 -52.32 42.73 -2.37
CA VAL A 15 -51.57 41.85 -3.37
C VAL A 15 -52.56 41.02 -4.31
N MET A 16 -52.09 40.47 -5.48
CA MET A 16 -52.50 39.18 -6.19
C MET A 16 -53.36 39.03 -7.53
N LEU A 17 -52.91 38.08 -8.41
CA LEU A 17 -53.56 37.12 -9.40
C LEU A 17 -53.82 37.38 -10.94
N TYR A 18 -53.13 36.55 -11.77
CA TYR A 18 -53.47 35.75 -13.01
C TYR A 18 -53.74 36.24 -14.48
N SER A 19 -53.02 35.54 -15.39
CA SER A 19 -53.32 35.02 -16.77
C SER A 19 -53.48 35.90 -18.04
N GLY A 20 -52.64 35.62 -19.07
CA GLY A 20 -53.13 35.12 -20.38
C GLY A 20 -52.85 35.87 -21.72
N CYS A 21 -51.92 35.34 -22.54
CA CYS A 21 -51.86 35.33 -24.03
C CYS A 21 -51.60 36.61 -24.91
N SER A 22 -50.37 36.64 -25.47
CA SER A 22 -49.97 36.87 -26.89
C SER A 22 -50.52 38.02 -27.78
N GLY A 23 -49.58 38.79 -28.37
CA GLY A 23 -49.47 38.86 -29.85
C GLY A 23 -49.41 40.22 -30.58
N ASN A 24 -48.25 40.46 -31.24
CA ASN A 24 -47.99 41.33 -32.41
C ASN A 24 -47.91 42.87 -32.31
N GLY A 25 -46.76 43.42 -32.73
CA GLY A 25 -46.61 44.82 -33.17
C GLY A 25 -45.16 45.32 -33.31
N PHE A 26 -44.59 45.32 -34.53
CA PHE A 26 -43.46 46.21 -34.90
C PHE A 26 -43.99 47.66 -35.08
N PRO A 27 -43.22 48.72 -34.77
CA PRO A 27 -42.47 49.37 -35.86
C PRO A 27 -41.19 50.21 -35.49
N THR A 28 -40.41 50.50 -36.55
CA THR A 28 -39.53 51.69 -36.78
C THR A 28 -38.22 51.92 -36.01
N GLN A 29 -37.13 52.07 -36.79
CA GLN A 29 -35.84 52.67 -36.38
C GLN A 29 -35.90 54.22 -36.31
N PRO A 30 -35.01 54.84 -35.50
CA PRO A 30 -34.41 56.14 -35.77
C PRO A 30 -33.03 56.02 -36.45
N GLN A 31 -32.65 57.02 -37.25
CA GLN A 31 -31.34 57.11 -37.92
C GLN A 31 -30.29 57.87 -37.10
N TYR A 32 -29.00 57.64 -37.38
CA TYR A 32 -27.94 58.65 -37.26
C TYR A 32 -26.87 58.49 -38.35
N SER A 33 -26.21 59.59 -38.72
CA SER A 33 -25.18 59.67 -39.78
C SER A 33 -23.80 60.10 -39.22
N PRO A 34 -22.70 60.14 -40.01
CA PRO A 34 -21.39 59.70 -39.53
C PRO A 34 -20.36 60.78 -39.11
N ALA A 35 -19.33 60.27 -38.45
CA ALA A 35 -17.92 60.73 -38.40
C ALA A 35 -17.51 61.93 -37.52
N SER A 36 -16.57 61.66 -36.60
CA SER A 36 -15.43 62.56 -36.31
C SER A 36 -14.20 61.77 -35.83
N SER A 37 -13.04 62.16 -36.35
CA SER A 37 -11.71 61.54 -36.22
C SER A 37 -11.04 61.74 -34.84
N GLU A 38 -11.73 61.30 -33.79
CA GLU A 38 -11.42 61.34 -32.35
C GLU A 38 -10.29 60.47 -31.78
N ILE A 39 -10.16 59.24 -32.33
CA ILE A 39 -9.66 58.07 -31.57
C ILE A 39 -8.40 57.49 -32.22
N GLN A 40 -7.33 58.30 -32.29
CA GLN A 40 -6.00 57.85 -32.73
C GLN A 40 -4.82 58.30 -31.85
N GLN A 41 -5.05 59.02 -30.74
CA GLN A 41 -3.96 59.49 -29.86
C GLN A 41 -4.32 59.44 -28.37
N THR A 42 -4.44 58.23 -27.79
CA THR A 42 -4.26 58.00 -26.34
C THR A 42 -4.03 56.51 -26.01
N MET A 43 -3.06 55.86 -26.67
CA MET A 43 -2.49 54.59 -26.21
C MET A 43 -0.95 54.68 -26.27
N GLN A 44 -0.36 55.26 -25.22
CA GLN A 44 1.06 55.15 -24.91
C GLN A 44 1.22 54.92 -23.41
N TYR A 45 1.49 53.66 -23.05
CA TYR A 45 2.22 53.17 -21.88
C TYR A 45 1.95 53.81 -20.51
N THR A 46 1.27 53.05 -19.65
CA THR A 46 1.84 52.67 -18.34
C THR A 46 2.05 51.16 -18.34
N ARG A 47 3.22 50.70 -17.88
CA ARG A 47 3.67 49.31 -17.93
C ARG A 47 3.95 48.83 -16.51
N GLU A 48 3.00 48.10 -15.97
CA GLU A 48 3.06 47.11 -14.89
C GLU A 48 1.75 46.32 -15.05
N ASP A 49 1.76 45.03 -14.74
CA ASP A 49 0.75 44.01 -15.10
C ASP A 49 0.73 43.61 -16.61
N ASN A 50 1.39 42.48 -16.94
CA ASN A 50 1.48 41.92 -18.30
C ASN A 50 0.20 41.15 -18.70
N PHE A 51 -0.92 41.84 -18.90
CA PHE A 51 -2.15 41.22 -19.42
C PHE A 51 -2.10 41.00 -20.95
N ASN A 52 -2.13 39.74 -21.41
CA ASN A 52 -2.43 39.39 -22.81
C ASN A 52 -3.91 38.93 -22.93
N PRO A 53 -4.80 39.64 -23.64
CA PRO A 53 -6.26 39.45 -23.54
C PRO A 53 -6.85 38.57 -24.67
N ALA A 54 -6.13 37.53 -25.11
CA ALA A 54 -6.36 36.95 -26.44
C ALA A 54 -7.49 35.90 -26.56
N HIS A 55 -7.97 35.29 -25.48
CA HIS A 55 -8.91 34.14 -25.53
C HIS A 55 -10.18 34.39 -24.72
N HIS A 56 -11.35 34.23 -25.34
CA HIS A 56 -12.64 34.33 -24.66
C HIS A 56 -13.65 33.32 -25.24
N LEU A 57 -14.48 32.72 -24.38
CA LEU A 57 -15.55 31.80 -24.76
C LEU A 57 -16.81 32.57 -25.20
N TRP A 58 -17.29 32.39 -26.44
CA TRP A 58 -18.28 33.33 -27.02
C TRP A 58 -19.78 32.99 -26.85
N SER A 59 -20.17 31.74 -26.57
CA SER A 59 -21.59 31.40 -26.33
C SER A 59 -21.78 29.97 -25.79
N TYR A 60 -22.86 29.74 -25.03
CA TYR A 60 -23.34 28.41 -24.65
C TYR A 60 -24.85 28.29 -24.88
N PHE A 61 -25.33 27.10 -25.23
CA PHE A 61 -26.73 26.81 -25.58
C PHE A 61 -27.14 25.52 -24.89
N HIS A 62 -28.30 25.50 -24.24
CA HIS A 62 -28.94 24.26 -23.79
C HIS A 62 -29.92 23.82 -24.86
N ILE A 63 -29.96 22.51 -25.15
CA ILE A 63 -30.92 21.91 -26.07
C ILE A 63 -31.60 20.75 -25.36
N PHE A 64 -32.88 20.92 -25.04
CA PHE A 64 -33.73 19.93 -24.37
C PHE A 64 -34.44 19.06 -25.42
N ILE A 65 -34.49 17.75 -25.17
CA ILE A 65 -35.18 16.75 -26.01
C ILE A 65 -35.97 15.81 -25.09
N ASP A 66 -37.28 15.71 -25.29
CA ASP A 66 -38.16 14.83 -24.49
C ASP A 66 -38.40 13.47 -25.22
N PRO A 67 -37.97 12.33 -24.65
CA PRO A 67 -38.20 11.02 -25.24
C PRO A 67 -39.65 10.52 -25.13
N ALA A 68 -40.52 11.17 -24.34
CA ALA A 68 -41.92 10.77 -24.16
C ALA A 68 -42.87 11.21 -25.28
N ASP A 69 -42.44 12.11 -26.18
CA ASP A 69 -43.19 12.53 -27.39
C ASP A 69 -42.40 12.15 -28.67
N PRO A 70 -42.46 10.89 -29.11
CA PRO A 70 -41.70 10.42 -30.28
C PRO A 70 -42.14 11.02 -31.62
N ASP A 71 -43.25 11.77 -31.65
CA ASP A 71 -43.75 12.44 -32.87
C ASP A 71 -43.28 13.91 -32.99
N ASN A 72 -42.81 14.56 -31.90
CA ASN A 72 -42.31 15.95 -31.93
C ASN A 72 -41.05 16.26 -31.08
N PHE A 73 -40.58 15.35 -30.23
CA PHE A 73 -39.36 15.48 -29.40
C PHE A 73 -39.28 16.70 -28.47
N GLY A 74 -40.38 17.41 -28.21
CA GLY A 74 -40.51 18.41 -27.14
C GLY A 74 -39.39 19.47 -27.05
N MET A 75 -38.88 19.97 -28.18
CA MET A 75 -37.59 20.68 -28.19
C MET A 75 -37.63 22.13 -27.68
N GLU A 76 -36.68 22.49 -26.81
CA GLU A 76 -36.36 23.88 -26.45
C GLU A 76 -34.85 24.15 -26.61
N ILE A 77 -34.49 25.23 -27.32
CA ILE A 77 -33.11 25.73 -27.42
C ILE A 77 -33.00 27.01 -26.58
N ILE A 78 -32.34 26.93 -25.43
CA ILE A 78 -32.15 28.08 -24.52
C ILE A 78 -30.71 28.59 -24.67
N PRO A 79 -30.47 29.78 -25.29
CA PRO A 79 -29.16 30.41 -25.25
C PRO A 79 -28.89 30.94 -23.84
N VAL A 80 -27.87 30.42 -23.16
CA VAL A 80 -27.54 30.78 -21.77
C VAL A 80 -26.42 31.82 -21.75
N ARG A 81 -26.57 32.83 -20.87
CA ARG A 81 -25.57 33.86 -20.61
C ARG A 81 -25.33 33.96 -19.11
N LEU A 82 -24.08 33.80 -18.69
CA LEU A 82 -23.58 34.30 -17.42
C LEU A 82 -22.75 35.56 -17.66
N THR A 83 -22.89 36.56 -16.79
CA THR A 83 -22.22 37.87 -16.99
C THR A 83 -20.79 37.89 -16.47
N ALA A 84 -20.39 36.89 -15.67
CA ALA A 84 -19.08 36.78 -15.04
C ALA A 84 -17.98 36.28 -15.99
N THR A 85 -18.32 35.56 -17.06
CA THR A 85 -17.36 34.91 -17.99
C THR A 85 -17.09 35.75 -19.25
N HIS A 86 -17.14 37.08 -19.15
CA HIS A 86 -17.13 38.01 -20.28
C HIS A 86 -16.25 39.23 -20.01
N TRP A 87 -15.12 39.38 -20.73
CA TRP A 87 -14.45 40.68 -20.81
C TRP A 87 -13.93 41.10 -22.20
N ASN A 88 -13.72 42.41 -22.30
CA ASN A 88 -13.01 43.19 -23.31
C ASN A 88 -13.44 43.18 -24.79
N VAL A 89 -13.53 42.06 -25.52
CA VAL A 89 -13.80 42.14 -26.99
C VAL A 89 -15.25 42.55 -27.32
N LEU A 90 -16.22 42.10 -26.51
CA LEU A 90 -17.64 42.32 -26.80
C LEU A 90 -18.23 43.68 -26.41
N GLN A 91 -17.48 44.55 -25.70
CA GLN A 91 -17.92 45.94 -25.53
C GLN A 91 -17.91 46.73 -26.86
N TYR A 92 -17.13 46.29 -27.86
CA TYR A 92 -16.87 47.09 -29.07
C TYR A 92 -17.70 46.67 -30.30
N LEU A 93 -18.24 45.43 -30.38
CA LEU A 93 -18.69 44.87 -31.66
C LEU A 93 -20.19 44.55 -31.87
N GLU A 94 -21.01 44.12 -30.90
CA GLU A 94 -22.46 43.89 -31.16
C GLU A 94 -23.33 43.95 -29.87
N LYS A 95 -24.52 44.55 -29.82
CA LYS A 95 -25.77 44.30 -30.58
C LYS A 95 -26.47 42.93 -30.36
N GLY A 96 -26.32 42.36 -29.17
CA GLY A 96 -27.24 41.33 -28.64
C GLY A 96 -26.80 39.88 -28.91
N PRO A 97 -27.49 38.87 -28.34
CA PRO A 97 -27.15 37.47 -28.53
C PRO A 97 -27.52 36.98 -29.95
N CYS A 98 -26.70 36.12 -30.53
CA CYS A 98 -27.01 35.43 -31.77
C CYS A 98 -28.04 34.32 -31.54
N THR A 99 -29.33 34.65 -31.65
CA THR A 99 -30.45 33.73 -31.37
C THR A 99 -30.68 32.65 -32.42
N ASN A 100 -29.89 32.64 -33.50
CA ASN A 100 -29.97 31.68 -34.60
C ASN A 100 -28.60 31.12 -35.01
N CYS A 101 -27.60 31.16 -34.12
CA CYS A 101 -26.27 30.60 -34.38
C CYS A 101 -26.23 29.07 -34.30
N VAL A 102 -27.18 28.42 -33.61
CA VAL A 102 -27.40 26.97 -33.70
C VAL A 102 -28.87 26.66 -33.97
N THR A 103 -29.12 25.62 -34.76
CA THR A 103 -30.46 25.15 -35.13
C THR A 103 -30.42 23.65 -35.42
N ILE A 104 -31.27 22.85 -34.76
CA ILE A 104 -31.48 21.45 -35.15
C ILE A 104 -32.23 21.41 -36.49
N LYS A 105 -31.72 20.61 -37.44
CA LYS A 105 -32.34 20.36 -38.75
C LYS A 105 -33.18 19.09 -38.80
N GLY A 106 -32.86 18.10 -37.98
CA GLY A 106 -33.53 16.80 -37.96
C GLY A 106 -33.09 15.95 -36.78
N ILE A 107 -33.99 15.05 -36.36
CA ILE A 107 -33.72 13.97 -35.40
C ILE A 107 -34.29 12.69 -36.01
N MET A 108 -33.51 11.61 -36.05
CA MET A 108 -33.86 10.34 -36.71
C MET A 108 -33.33 9.16 -35.90
N PRO A 109 -34.08 8.05 -35.73
CA PRO A 109 -33.51 6.83 -35.15
C PRO A 109 -32.38 6.26 -36.02
N SER A 110 -31.27 5.87 -35.40
CA SER A 110 -30.12 5.23 -36.08
C SER A 110 -30.40 3.79 -36.54
N GLY A 111 -31.30 3.10 -35.84
CA GLY A 111 -31.53 1.65 -35.93
C GLY A 111 -30.76 0.81 -34.90
N SER A 112 -29.82 1.39 -34.14
CA SER A 112 -29.04 0.71 -33.08
C SER A 112 -29.60 0.91 -31.67
N GLY A 113 -30.68 1.70 -31.51
CA GLY A 113 -31.23 2.12 -30.21
C GLY A 113 -30.87 3.56 -29.81
N THR A 114 -30.26 4.32 -30.71
CA THR A 114 -29.79 5.71 -30.54
C THR A 114 -30.50 6.66 -31.52
N LEU A 115 -30.30 7.97 -31.38
CA LEU A 115 -30.84 9.02 -32.25
C LEU A 115 -29.73 9.78 -32.97
N LEU A 116 -29.82 9.92 -34.29
CA LEU A 116 -29.06 10.86 -35.10
C LEU A 116 -29.68 12.26 -35.03
N VAL A 117 -28.90 13.28 -34.70
CA VAL A 117 -29.30 14.68 -34.52
C VAL A 117 -28.47 15.56 -35.46
N ASP A 118 -29.13 16.21 -36.41
CA ASP A 118 -28.50 17.15 -37.35
C ASP A 118 -28.48 18.58 -36.77
N LEU A 119 -27.30 19.17 -36.58
CA LEU A 119 -27.09 20.51 -36.06
C LEU A 119 -26.48 21.44 -37.13
N GLU A 120 -27.18 22.53 -37.43
CA GLU A 120 -26.66 23.65 -38.22
C GLU A 120 -26.05 24.71 -37.30
N ILE A 121 -24.75 25.00 -37.46
CA ILE A 121 -24.00 26.04 -36.75
C ILE A 121 -23.71 27.19 -37.73
N ARG A 122 -24.18 28.41 -37.43
CA ARG A 122 -24.00 29.62 -38.24
C ARG A 122 -23.04 30.58 -37.55
N HIS A 123 -22.16 31.19 -38.32
CA HIS A 123 -21.24 32.21 -37.84
C HIS A 123 -21.99 33.45 -37.32
N PRO A 124 -21.66 34.01 -36.13
CA PRO A 124 -22.42 35.11 -35.52
C PRO A 124 -22.41 36.40 -36.37
N PHE A 125 -21.25 36.81 -36.87
CA PHE A 125 -21.15 37.99 -37.73
C PHE A 125 -21.47 37.72 -39.20
N ILE A 126 -22.01 38.74 -39.87
CA ILE A 126 -22.36 38.74 -41.30
C ILE A 126 -21.35 39.59 -42.13
N ALA A 127 -20.53 40.43 -41.48
CA ALA A 127 -19.61 41.34 -42.15
C ALA A 127 -18.28 40.65 -42.56
N PRO A 128 -17.89 40.66 -43.85
CA PRO A 128 -16.78 39.83 -44.38
C PRO A 128 -15.38 40.28 -43.96
N ASN A 129 -15.25 41.37 -43.19
CA ASN A 129 -13.97 41.94 -42.78
C ASN A 129 -13.54 41.51 -41.36
N LEU A 130 -14.31 40.61 -40.74
CA LEU A 130 -13.99 39.99 -39.45
C LEU A 130 -13.60 38.54 -39.74
N THR A 131 -12.33 38.20 -39.47
CA THR A 131 -11.71 36.90 -39.75
C THR A 131 -10.73 36.57 -38.62
N GLY A 132 -10.67 35.36 -38.08
CA GLY A 132 -11.49 34.17 -38.32
C GLY A 132 -11.43 33.25 -37.09
N PHE A 133 -12.37 32.33 -37.00
CA PHE A 133 -12.67 31.60 -35.76
C PHE A 133 -12.16 30.16 -35.78
N ASP A 134 -11.87 29.64 -34.59
CA ASP A 134 -11.75 28.21 -34.32
C ASP A 134 -13.00 27.73 -33.56
N VAL A 135 -13.50 26.53 -33.87
CA VAL A 135 -14.76 26.00 -33.32
C VAL A 135 -14.43 24.79 -32.45
N ARG A 136 -14.34 25.01 -31.15
CA ARG A 136 -13.90 24.01 -30.16
C ARG A 136 -15.08 23.15 -29.66
N GLY A 137 -15.55 22.22 -30.51
CA GLY A 137 -16.34 21.05 -30.09
C GLY A 137 -17.75 21.28 -29.50
N ILE A 138 -18.31 20.19 -28.95
CA ILE A 138 -19.59 20.13 -28.22
C ILE A 138 -19.34 19.56 -26.81
N ALA A 139 -19.92 20.18 -25.80
CA ALA A 139 -19.94 19.70 -24.42
C ALA A 139 -21.32 19.10 -24.05
N MET A 140 -21.32 18.12 -23.14
CA MET A 140 -22.49 17.32 -22.76
C MET A 140 -22.61 17.17 -21.25
N PHE A 141 -23.85 17.07 -20.76
CA PHE A 141 -24.13 16.84 -19.33
C PHE A 141 -25.35 15.92 -19.16
N PRO A 142 -25.26 14.80 -18.41
CA PRO A 142 -26.43 14.13 -17.85
C PRO A 142 -26.95 14.90 -16.60
N GLY A 143 -28.27 14.87 -16.36
CA GLY A 143 -28.86 15.36 -15.12
C GLY A 143 -28.91 14.25 -14.05
N SER A 144 -28.84 14.52 -12.74
CA SER A 144 -29.13 15.77 -12.02
C SER A 144 -28.11 16.09 -10.91
N TYR A 145 -27.06 16.81 -11.31
CA TYR A 145 -26.22 17.71 -10.51
C TYR A 145 -26.96 18.42 -9.37
N LEU A 146 -26.33 18.56 -8.19
CA LEU A 146 -26.30 19.85 -7.48
C LEU A 146 -25.07 19.98 -6.57
N PHE A 147 -23.92 20.21 -7.19
CA PHE A 147 -22.84 20.91 -6.53
C PHE A 147 -23.36 22.32 -6.25
N SER A 148 -22.81 22.95 -5.22
CA SER A 148 -22.77 24.40 -5.20
C SER A 148 -21.31 24.87 -5.30
N GLU A 149 -20.42 24.41 -4.41
CA GLU A 149 -18.95 24.22 -4.61
C GLU A 149 -18.51 22.94 -3.83
N SER A 150 -19.46 22.03 -3.60
CA SER A 150 -19.63 21.33 -2.32
C SER A 150 -19.61 19.80 -2.40
N GLY A 151 -19.44 19.27 -3.61
CA GLY A 151 -19.98 17.96 -3.99
C GLY A 151 -21.52 17.95 -4.04
N LEU A 152 -22.08 17.41 -5.13
CA LEU A 152 -23.26 16.52 -5.20
C LEU A 152 -23.86 16.47 -6.63
N LEU A 153 -24.57 15.41 -7.01
CA LEU A 153 -23.98 14.14 -7.37
C LEU A 153 -24.80 13.54 -8.53
N THR A 154 -24.17 13.17 -9.65
CA THR A 154 -24.66 12.18 -10.64
C THR A 154 -23.52 11.76 -11.56
N SER A 155 -23.47 10.53 -12.07
CA SER A 155 -24.55 9.54 -12.18
C SER A 155 -24.15 8.11 -11.76
N ASP A 156 -25.09 7.40 -11.13
CA ASP A 156 -25.08 5.94 -10.95
C ASP A 156 -26.48 5.40 -11.24
N LEU A 157 -26.87 5.43 -12.52
CA LEU A 157 -28.00 4.66 -13.03
C LEU A 157 -27.67 4.14 -14.42
N SER A 158 -28.11 2.92 -14.73
CA SER A 158 -27.80 2.16 -15.95
C SER A 158 -28.40 2.73 -17.26
N ASP A 159 -28.76 4.02 -17.28
CA ASP A 159 -29.64 4.64 -18.27
C ASP A 159 -29.16 6.03 -18.72
N ASP A 160 -27.88 6.37 -18.50
CA ASP A 160 -27.28 7.60 -18.99
C ASP A 160 -27.24 7.67 -20.52
N GLY A 161 -27.49 8.88 -21.02
CA GLY A 161 -27.36 9.24 -22.42
C GLY A 161 -25.94 9.65 -22.78
N GLY A 162 -25.49 9.28 -23.98
CA GLY A 162 -24.10 9.47 -24.41
C GLY A 162 -23.98 9.68 -25.92
N LEU A 163 -22.99 10.46 -26.35
CA LEU A 163 -22.69 10.71 -27.75
C LEU A 163 -21.79 9.59 -28.28
N ILE A 164 -22.33 8.81 -29.20
CA ILE A 164 -21.76 7.57 -29.72
C ILE A 164 -20.74 7.81 -30.82
N ASN A 165 -20.89 8.90 -31.59
CA ASN A 165 -19.98 9.28 -32.67
C ASN A 165 -19.27 10.62 -32.39
N ALA A 166 -18.84 10.83 -31.14
CA ALA A 166 -18.14 12.05 -30.74
C ALA A 166 -16.96 12.34 -31.68
N GLU A 167 -17.07 13.38 -32.50
CA GLU A 167 -15.97 13.85 -33.32
C GLU A 167 -15.15 14.84 -32.50
N GLY A 168 -13.92 14.43 -32.17
CA GLY A 168 -12.97 15.22 -31.40
C GLY A 168 -12.88 14.72 -29.96
N TYR A 169 -11.66 14.55 -29.47
CA TYR A 169 -11.40 14.05 -28.13
C TYR A 169 -11.69 15.14 -27.09
N THR A 170 -12.80 15.01 -26.36
CA THR A 170 -13.06 15.77 -25.13
C THR A 170 -13.77 14.89 -24.09
N THR A 171 -13.01 14.34 -23.13
CA THR A 171 -13.27 14.34 -21.67
C THR A 171 -12.17 13.55 -20.93
N LEU A 172 -11.90 13.90 -19.66
CA LEU A 172 -10.77 13.40 -18.86
C LEU A 172 -11.03 12.05 -18.16
N TYR A 173 -9.94 11.40 -17.71
CA TYR A 173 -9.94 10.17 -16.90
C TYR A 173 -10.34 10.41 -15.44
N ASN A 174 -10.94 9.40 -14.81
CA ASN A 174 -11.16 9.31 -13.37
C ASN A 174 -10.55 7.99 -12.84
N PRO A 175 -9.58 8.02 -11.91
CA PRO A 175 -8.91 6.80 -11.42
C PRO A 175 -9.75 5.95 -10.45
N SER A 176 -10.90 6.44 -9.95
CA SER A 176 -11.70 5.74 -8.93
C SER A 176 -12.65 4.64 -9.48
N THR A 177 -12.77 4.49 -10.80
CA THR A 177 -13.79 3.64 -11.45
C THR A 177 -13.24 2.39 -12.15
N VAL A 178 -12.05 1.91 -11.77
CA VAL A 178 -11.43 0.71 -12.34
C VAL A 178 -12.30 -0.55 -12.13
N GLY A 179 -12.72 -1.19 -13.22
CA GLY A 179 -13.08 -2.62 -13.24
C GLY A 179 -14.57 -3.02 -13.24
N SER A 180 -15.54 -2.09 -13.28
CA SER A 180 -16.95 -2.41 -12.96
C SER A 180 -17.99 -2.31 -14.10
N GLY A 181 -17.66 -2.66 -15.36
CA GLY A 181 -18.69 -2.75 -16.41
C GLY A 181 -18.24 -3.28 -17.78
N PRO A 182 -19.09 -4.03 -18.51
CA PRO A 182 -18.74 -4.57 -19.83
C PRO A 182 -18.93 -3.53 -20.95
N GLY A 183 -17.87 -3.23 -21.71
CA GLY A 183 -17.99 -2.48 -22.97
C GLY A 183 -17.11 -1.22 -23.15
N GLY A 184 -16.28 -0.85 -22.17
CA GLY A 184 -15.09 -0.01 -22.41
C GLY A 184 -15.29 1.43 -22.91
N LEU A 185 -16.24 2.20 -22.34
CA LEU A 185 -16.52 3.58 -22.78
C LEU A 185 -16.73 4.63 -21.66
N GLN A 186 -16.14 4.44 -20.47
CA GLN A 186 -16.15 5.45 -19.38
C GLN A 186 -14.79 5.61 -18.67
N GLY A 187 -13.70 5.67 -19.44
CA GLY A 187 -12.39 6.03 -18.94
C GLY A 187 -11.47 6.46 -20.07
N TYR A 188 -11.00 7.71 -20.06
CA TYR A 188 -10.14 8.25 -21.12
C TYR A 188 -8.73 8.58 -20.64
N ILE A 189 -7.89 7.53 -20.74
CA ILE A 189 -6.42 7.53 -20.67
C ILE A 189 -5.84 7.58 -19.26
N LYS A 190 -5.20 6.48 -18.87
CA LYS A 190 -4.29 6.44 -17.73
C LYS A 190 -3.05 7.26 -18.06
N GLY A 191 -2.83 8.32 -17.28
CA GLY A 191 -1.55 9.01 -17.22
C GLY A 191 -1.38 9.82 -15.93
N LYS A 192 -0.17 9.86 -15.39
CA LYS A 192 0.20 10.42 -14.08
C LYS A 192 0.13 11.95 -14.01
N PHE A 193 -0.06 12.64 -15.12
CA PHE A 193 -0.05 14.12 -15.18
C PHE A 193 -1.35 14.82 -14.75
N ALA A 194 -2.39 14.07 -14.36
CA ALA A 194 -3.58 14.67 -13.73
C ALA A 194 -3.34 14.93 -12.23
N SER A 195 -3.05 16.18 -11.84
CA SER A 195 -3.04 16.57 -10.43
C SER A 195 -4.48 16.70 -9.90
N ALA A 196 -4.73 16.21 -8.68
CA ALA A 196 -6.09 15.90 -8.21
C ALA A 196 -6.94 17.11 -7.73
N VAL A 197 -6.53 18.35 -8.02
CA VAL A 197 -6.94 19.51 -7.20
C VAL A 197 -8.08 20.35 -7.80
N PHE A 198 -8.26 20.36 -9.13
CA PHE A 198 -9.38 21.09 -9.77
C PHE A 198 -9.89 20.40 -11.04
N PRO A 199 -11.20 20.47 -11.34
CA PRO A 199 -11.73 20.14 -12.66
C PRO A 199 -11.58 21.36 -13.60
N ASP A 200 -10.43 21.51 -14.24
CA ASP A 200 -10.29 22.49 -15.31
C ASP A 200 -10.86 21.90 -16.62
N SER A 201 -11.92 22.50 -17.13
CA SER A 201 -12.40 22.19 -18.49
C SER A 201 -11.56 22.97 -19.51
N THR A 202 -10.25 22.73 -19.57
CA THR A 202 -9.37 23.30 -20.59
C THR A 202 -9.70 22.69 -21.96
N LEU A 203 -10.40 23.48 -22.76
CA LEU A 203 -10.96 23.14 -24.06
C LEU A 203 -9.86 22.89 -25.13
N ASN A 204 -9.22 21.72 -25.12
CA ASN A 204 -8.32 21.28 -26.21
C ASN A 204 -8.95 20.28 -27.20
N GLY A 205 -10.27 20.40 -27.39
CA GLY A 205 -10.99 19.81 -28.53
C GLY A 205 -10.82 20.60 -29.83
N TYR A 206 -9.61 20.62 -30.41
CA TYR A 206 -9.36 21.25 -31.73
C TYR A 206 -9.99 20.43 -32.88
N ILE A 207 -11.21 20.79 -33.32
CA ILE A 207 -11.72 20.38 -34.64
C ILE A 207 -11.62 21.51 -35.68
N ARG A 208 -10.63 21.28 -36.54
CA ARG A 208 -10.32 21.94 -37.80
C ARG A 208 -11.55 22.13 -38.72
N HIS A 209 -12.03 23.36 -38.92
CA HIS A 209 -13.00 23.65 -39.98
C HIS A 209 -12.35 23.69 -41.39
N ASN A 210 -12.30 22.53 -42.06
CA ASN A 210 -11.92 22.44 -43.47
C ASN A 210 -12.99 23.03 -44.39
N SER A 211 -13.00 24.35 -44.61
CA SER A 211 -13.84 24.95 -45.65
C SER A 211 -13.27 24.59 -47.05
N PRO A 212 -14.08 24.05 -47.98
CA PRO A 212 -13.63 23.52 -49.27
C PRO A 212 -13.32 24.60 -50.32
N GLY A 213 -13.23 25.87 -49.93
CA GLY A 213 -12.89 26.97 -50.81
C GLY A 213 -11.42 26.91 -51.24
N ALA A 214 -11.14 26.92 -52.54
CA ALA A 214 -9.79 26.75 -53.12
C ALA A 214 -8.76 27.88 -52.81
N LEU A 215 -9.10 28.81 -51.91
CA LEU A 215 -8.22 29.88 -51.41
C LEU A 215 -7.98 29.78 -49.89
N ASN A 216 -8.48 28.73 -49.23
CA ASN A 216 -8.46 28.60 -47.77
C ASN A 216 -7.14 27.96 -47.29
N THR A 217 -6.17 28.77 -46.89
CA THR A 217 -4.82 28.30 -46.48
C THR A 217 -4.68 28.03 -44.98
N ARG A 218 -5.60 28.53 -44.15
CA ARG A 218 -5.82 28.11 -42.76
C ARG A 218 -7.30 27.77 -42.58
N ASN A 219 -7.62 26.93 -41.61
CA ASN A 219 -8.94 26.29 -41.47
C ASN A 219 -9.97 27.20 -40.78
N ALA A 220 -10.14 28.43 -41.28
CA ALA A 220 -10.95 29.46 -40.65
C ALA A 220 -12.44 29.33 -40.97
N PHE A 221 -13.29 29.53 -39.95
CA PHE A 221 -14.72 29.79 -40.11
C PHE A 221 -14.95 31.29 -40.30
N TYR A 222 -15.57 31.68 -41.42
CA TYR A 222 -15.71 33.09 -41.86
C TYR A 222 -17.11 33.65 -41.66
N ALA A 223 -17.20 34.98 -41.56
CA ALA A 223 -18.46 35.70 -41.43
C ALA A 223 -19.50 35.31 -42.49
N GLY A 224 -20.71 34.97 -42.01
CA GLY A 224 -21.82 34.49 -42.82
C GLY A 224 -21.78 33.00 -43.22
N GLN A 225 -20.71 32.27 -42.92
CA GLN A 225 -20.66 30.82 -43.17
C GLN A 225 -21.59 30.03 -42.24
N THR A 226 -21.82 28.77 -42.61
CA THR A 226 -22.70 27.85 -41.89
C THR A 226 -22.19 26.41 -42.09
N ILE A 227 -22.19 25.63 -41.01
CA ILE A 227 -21.76 24.22 -40.94
C ILE A 227 -23.00 23.38 -40.61
N LEU A 228 -23.12 22.18 -41.18
CA LEU A 228 -24.14 21.19 -40.81
C LEU A 228 -23.43 19.92 -40.36
N LYS A 229 -23.83 19.35 -39.22
CA LYS A 229 -23.16 18.19 -38.60
C LYS A 229 -24.15 17.24 -37.93
N THR A 230 -23.99 15.94 -38.14
CA THR A 230 -24.85 14.88 -37.58
C THR A 230 -24.17 14.19 -36.40
N TYR A 231 -24.88 14.06 -35.29
CA TYR A 231 -24.40 13.46 -34.04
C TYR A 231 -25.31 12.31 -33.61
N GLU A 232 -24.76 11.15 -33.26
CA GLU A 232 -25.48 9.96 -32.81
C GLU A 232 -25.49 9.89 -31.29
N ILE A 233 -26.67 9.90 -30.68
CA ILE A 233 -26.87 10.07 -29.25
C ILE A 233 -27.70 8.90 -28.72
N LYS A 234 -27.12 8.11 -27.80
CA LYS A 234 -27.90 7.25 -26.91
C LYS A 234 -28.68 8.18 -25.98
N MET A 235 -30.00 8.11 -26.01
CA MET A 235 -30.85 8.97 -25.18
C MET A 235 -31.01 8.37 -23.78
N PRO A 236 -31.00 9.20 -22.72
CA PRO A 236 -31.45 8.75 -21.42
C PRO A 236 -32.97 8.64 -21.36
N THR A 237 -33.50 8.00 -20.32
CA THR A 237 -34.95 7.98 -20.04
C THR A 237 -35.51 9.33 -19.56
N GLY A 238 -34.64 10.28 -19.24
CA GLY A 238 -34.97 11.65 -18.83
C GLY A 238 -34.47 12.74 -19.80
N PRO A 239 -34.60 14.02 -19.42
CA PRO A 239 -34.07 15.15 -20.17
C PRO A 239 -32.57 15.06 -20.47
N PHE A 240 -32.19 15.50 -21.67
CA PHE A 240 -30.81 15.52 -22.17
C PHE A 240 -30.39 16.95 -22.57
N VAL A 241 -29.11 17.32 -22.37
CA VAL A 241 -28.57 18.66 -22.67
C VAL A 241 -27.15 18.59 -23.26
N PHE A 242 -26.90 19.40 -24.30
CA PHE A 242 -25.59 19.62 -24.92
C PHE A 242 -25.46 21.05 -25.47
N GLY A 243 -24.23 21.54 -25.65
CA GLY A 243 -23.90 22.88 -26.18
C GLY A 243 -22.53 22.97 -26.87
N TYR A 244 -22.16 24.11 -27.46
CA TYR A 244 -20.94 24.26 -28.29
C TYR A 244 -20.08 25.48 -27.88
N ALA A 245 -18.77 25.47 -28.21
CA ALA A 245 -17.83 26.56 -27.93
C ALA A 245 -17.12 27.11 -29.18
N VAL A 246 -16.66 28.36 -29.13
CA VAL A 246 -15.99 29.09 -30.24
C VAL A 246 -14.93 30.04 -29.67
N ASP A 247 -13.77 30.09 -30.34
CA ASP A 247 -12.59 30.92 -30.02
C ASP A 247 -12.26 31.88 -31.19
N ALA A 248 -11.64 33.03 -30.92
CA ALA A 248 -11.60 34.18 -31.83
C ALA A 248 -10.35 35.08 -31.70
N SER A 249 -9.59 35.26 -32.80
CA SER A 249 -8.51 36.25 -32.85
C SER A 249 -9.05 37.69 -33.01
N TRP A 250 -8.41 38.64 -32.33
CA TRP A 250 -8.83 40.06 -32.28
C TRP A 250 -8.14 40.96 -33.32
N ALA A 251 -7.16 40.46 -34.07
CA ALA A 251 -6.42 41.22 -35.07
C ALA A 251 -6.82 40.86 -36.52
N PRO A 252 -7.15 41.83 -37.39
CA PRO A 252 -7.38 41.54 -38.80
C PRO A 252 -6.06 41.19 -39.51
N PRO A 253 -6.07 40.30 -40.51
CA PRO A 253 -4.87 39.95 -41.25
C PRO A 253 -4.32 41.15 -42.02
N THR A 254 -2.99 41.26 -42.05
CA THR A 254 -2.23 42.29 -42.78
C THR A 254 -2.31 42.10 -44.30
N ASN A 255 -2.61 40.89 -44.79
CA ASN A 255 -2.85 40.57 -46.20
C ASN A 255 -4.17 39.80 -46.39
N THR A 256 -4.90 40.10 -47.48
CA THR A 256 -6.13 39.37 -47.86
C THR A 256 -6.13 39.03 -49.36
N PRO A 257 -6.45 37.78 -49.76
CA PRO A 257 -6.72 36.61 -48.91
C PRO A 257 -5.48 36.19 -48.12
N VAL A 258 -5.69 35.56 -46.97
CA VAL A 258 -4.61 34.98 -46.16
C VAL A 258 -3.97 33.83 -46.95
N THR A 259 -2.65 33.87 -47.09
CA THR A 259 -1.84 32.89 -47.83
C THR A 259 -0.69 32.31 -47.03
N ASN A 260 -0.16 33.06 -46.05
CA ASN A 260 0.80 32.59 -45.05
C ASN A 260 0.40 33.16 -43.68
N PRO A 261 -0.35 32.42 -42.84
CA PRO A 261 -0.91 32.94 -41.60
C PRO A 261 0.09 33.49 -40.58
N ILE A 262 1.34 33.03 -40.58
CA ILE A 262 2.37 33.50 -39.63
C ILE A 262 2.88 34.91 -39.99
N LEU A 263 2.81 35.29 -41.27
CA LEU A 263 3.25 36.61 -41.77
C LEU A 263 2.08 37.55 -42.12
N ASP A 264 0.94 36.96 -42.46
CA ASP A 264 -0.29 37.67 -42.83
C ASP A 264 -1.13 38.08 -41.61
N PHE A 265 -0.66 37.82 -40.38
CA PHE A 265 -1.16 38.40 -39.13
C PHE A 265 0.01 39.08 -38.39
N PRO A 266 -0.23 40.10 -37.54
CA PRO A 266 0.83 40.65 -36.70
C PRO A 266 1.35 39.57 -35.72
N PRO A 267 2.65 39.54 -35.37
CA PRO A 267 3.20 38.54 -34.43
C PRO A 267 2.48 38.53 -33.08
N GLU A 268 1.97 39.70 -32.67
CA GLU A 268 1.17 39.96 -31.47
C GLU A 268 -0.18 39.20 -31.42
N ALA A 269 -0.56 38.52 -32.51
CA ALA A 269 -1.79 37.74 -32.65
C ALA A 269 -1.56 36.21 -32.77
N ASN A 270 -0.31 35.75 -32.61
CA ASN A 270 0.04 34.34 -32.53
C ASN A 270 0.23 33.93 -31.05
N CYS A 271 -0.21 32.74 -30.67
CA CYS A 271 -0.01 32.19 -29.32
C CYS A 271 1.47 31.93 -29.00
N PRO A 272 1.88 32.03 -27.73
CA PRO A 272 3.19 31.57 -27.27
C PRO A 272 3.28 30.04 -27.20
N GLU A 273 2.17 29.31 -27.01
CA GLU A 273 2.19 27.85 -26.84
C GLU A 273 2.56 27.05 -28.10
N ALA A 274 3.01 25.81 -27.88
CA ALA A 274 3.06 24.75 -28.88
C ALA A 274 1.66 24.43 -29.46
N TRP A 275 1.30 25.13 -30.54
CA TRP A 275 -0.04 25.09 -31.16
C TRP A 275 -0.37 23.78 -31.91
N LYS A 276 0.60 22.88 -32.09
CA LYS A 276 0.39 21.54 -32.65
C LYS A 276 1.52 20.61 -32.22
N VAL A 277 1.17 19.40 -31.80
CA VAL A 277 2.09 18.25 -31.76
C VAL A 277 1.67 17.31 -32.89
N SER A 278 2.62 16.71 -33.62
CA SER A 278 2.32 15.55 -34.45
C SER A 278 3.30 14.43 -34.18
N VAL A 279 2.75 13.22 -34.07
CA VAL A 279 3.48 12.00 -33.74
C VAL A 279 3.54 11.13 -34.98
N ASP A 280 4.71 10.58 -35.24
CA ASP A 280 4.93 9.47 -36.16
C ASP A 280 5.68 8.38 -35.37
N HIS A 281 5.58 7.12 -35.78
CA HIS A 281 6.29 6.04 -35.10
C HIS A 281 6.76 4.97 -36.07
N ALA A 282 7.92 4.39 -35.80
CA ALA A 282 8.49 3.30 -36.55
C ALA A 282 8.90 2.15 -35.62
N PRO A 283 8.69 0.88 -36.00
CA PRO A 283 9.16 -0.24 -35.21
C PRO A 283 10.70 -0.27 -35.15
N ILE A 284 11.24 -0.69 -34.00
CA ILE A 284 12.63 -1.09 -33.86
C ILE A 284 12.63 -2.63 -33.83
N GLY A 285 13.44 -3.27 -34.69
CA GLY A 285 13.34 -4.73 -34.88
C GLY A 285 11.97 -5.13 -35.44
N GLN A 286 11.29 -6.08 -34.77
CA GLN A 286 9.90 -6.49 -35.06
C GLN A 286 8.87 -5.41 -34.66
N GLY A 287 9.25 -4.44 -33.82
CA GLY A 287 8.35 -3.46 -33.22
C GLY A 287 7.90 -3.82 -31.81
N LEU A 288 6.78 -3.28 -31.38
CA LEU A 288 6.10 -3.69 -30.15
C LEU A 288 5.35 -4.99 -30.43
N THR A 289 5.64 -6.02 -29.63
CA THR A 289 5.08 -7.37 -29.73
C THR A 289 4.49 -7.82 -28.40
N ASP A 290 3.66 -8.85 -28.37
CA ASP A 290 3.06 -9.36 -27.13
C ASP A 290 4.03 -10.08 -26.18
N LEU A 291 5.28 -10.30 -26.61
CA LEU A 291 6.39 -10.76 -25.78
C LEU A 291 7.43 -9.66 -25.45
N GLY A 292 7.19 -8.41 -25.86
CA GLY A 292 8.11 -7.28 -25.59
C GLY A 292 8.45 -6.48 -26.85
N GLY A 293 9.71 -6.06 -26.97
CA GLY A 293 10.19 -5.25 -28.10
C GLY A 293 9.89 -3.75 -27.98
N SER A 294 10.35 -2.95 -28.95
CA SER A 294 10.33 -1.48 -28.88
C SER A 294 9.94 -0.78 -30.18
N ALA A 295 9.50 0.47 -30.05
CA ALA A 295 9.21 1.38 -31.16
C ALA A 295 9.86 2.75 -30.94
N LEU A 296 10.37 3.34 -32.02
CA LEU A 296 10.89 4.70 -32.04
C LEU A 296 9.76 5.68 -32.34
N ILE A 297 9.50 6.59 -31.41
CA ILE A 297 8.48 7.63 -31.54
C ILE A 297 9.15 8.94 -31.95
N LEU A 298 8.66 9.54 -33.04
CA LEU A 298 9.09 10.85 -33.54
C LEU A 298 8.00 11.88 -33.22
N ILE A 299 8.38 12.94 -32.50
CA ILE A 299 7.46 13.96 -31.99
C ILE A 299 7.84 15.30 -32.58
N ASP A 300 7.02 15.82 -33.49
CA ASP A 300 7.18 17.17 -34.04
C ASP A 300 6.34 18.17 -33.21
N VAL A 301 7.01 19.01 -32.43
CA VAL A 301 6.40 20.10 -31.67
C VAL A 301 6.43 21.38 -32.51
N TYR A 302 5.26 21.87 -32.89
CA TYR A 302 5.11 23.11 -33.66
C TYR A 302 4.86 24.25 -32.68
N ASP A 303 5.94 24.95 -32.35
CA ASP A 303 5.97 26.18 -31.58
C ASP A 303 6.65 27.27 -32.44
N TRP A 304 6.18 28.51 -32.34
CA TRP A 304 6.75 29.65 -33.05
C TRP A 304 8.02 30.20 -32.38
N GLN A 305 8.16 30.00 -31.06
CA GLN A 305 9.32 30.38 -30.25
C GLN A 305 10.46 29.36 -30.45
N GLY A 306 10.12 28.10 -30.69
CA GLY A 306 11.00 27.00 -31.09
C GLY A 306 11.61 26.30 -29.87
N LYS A 307 12.30 25.16 -30.06
CA LYS A 307 12.72 24.25 -28.95
C LYS A 307 13.31 24.89 -27.68
N SER A 308 13.89 26.08 -27.76
CA SER A 308 14.46 26.78 -26.60
C SER A 308 13.44 27.07 -25.51
N THR A 309 12.15 27.11 -25.86
CA THR A 309 11.02 27.29 -24.94
C THR A 309 10.22 26.00 -24.72
N VAL A 310 10.58 24.88 -25.35
CA VAL A 310 9.86 23.61 -25.19
C VAL A 310 10.58 22.72 -24.18
N ILE A 311 9.89 22.37 -23.09
CA ILE A 311 10.33 21.31 -22.18
C ILE A 311 10.29 19.98 -22.95
N PRO A 312 11.33 19.12 -22.86
CA PRO A 312 11.38 17.87 -23.61
C PRO A 312 10.09 17.02 -23.43
N PRO A 313 9.40 16.64 -24.53
CA PRO A 313 8.12 15.93 -24.47
C PRO A 313 8.17 14.66 -23.63
N LYS A 314 7.10 14.36 -22.90
CA LYS A 314 6.96 13.17 -22.06
C LYS A 314 5.91 12.25 -22.69
N ILE A 315 6.23 10.97 -22.90
CA ILE A 315 5.27 9.95 -23.35
C ILE A 315 4.86 9.07 -22.18
N GLU A 316 3.57 8.74 -22.12
CA GLU A 316 3.01 7.79 -21.18
C GLU A 316 2.09 6.78 -21.90
N CYS A 317 2.29 5.49 -21.62
CA CYS A 317 1.41 4.41 -22.02
C CYS A 317 1.47 3.31 -20.96
N THR A 318 0.58 3.41 -19.96
CA THR A 318 0.63 2.57 -18.76
C THR A 318 0.34 1.08 -18.98
N GLU A 319 -0.17 0.76 -20.17
CA GLU A 319 -0.42 -0.58 -20.66
C GLU A 319 0.89 -1.24 -21.13
N LEU A 320 1.87 -0.45 -21.61
CA LEU A 320 3.14 -0.92 -22.14
C LEU A 320 4.29 -0.80 -21.12
N PHE A 321 4.36 0.28 -20.36
CA PHE A 321 5.45 0.55 -19.38
C PHE A 321 4.95 1.31 -18.15
N ASP A 322 5.79 1.49 -17.12
CA ASP A 322 5.46 2.29 -15.93
C ASP A 322 6.04 3.70 -15.97
N GLY A 323 5.26 4.69 -15.51
CA GLY A 323 5.64 6.09 -15.50
C GLY A 323 5.67 6.73 -16.90
N PHE A 324 6.62 7.64 -17.12
CA PHE A 324 6.76 8.37 -18.38
C PHE A 324 8.18 8.27 -18.96
N LYS A 325 8.29 8.27 -20.28
CA LYS A 325 9.56 8.30 -21.03
C LYS A 325 9.77 9.71 -21.61
N THR A 326 10.90 10.34 -21.31
CA THR A 326 11.21 11.70 -21.80
C THR A 326 11.94 11.66 -23.13
N ALA A 327 11.45 12.42 -24.12
CA ALA A 327 11.99 12.46 -25.46
C ALA A 327 13.20 13.40 -25.60
N SER A 328 14.20 12.94 -26.34
CA SER A 328 15.41 13.71 -26.63
C SER A 328 15.25 14.53 -27.91
N TRP A 329 15.71 15.78 -27.93
CA TRP A 329 15.70 16.59 -29.15
C TRP A 329 16.59 15.98 -30.25
N LEU A 330 16.08 15.94 -31.48
CA LEU A 330 16.74 15.35 -32.66
C LEU A 330 17.15 16.42 -33.68
N GLU A 331 16.21 17.23 -34.16
CA GLU A 331 16.45 18.24 -35.20
C GLU A 331 15.41 19.38 -35.14
N ASP A 332 15.69 20.51 -35.79
CA ASP A 332 14.75 21.62 -35.95
C ASP A 332 14.31 21.72 -37.42
N GLY A 333 13.00 21.67 -37.65
CA GLY A 333 12.36 21.66 -38.96
C GLY A 333 11.77 23.00 -39.38
N ALA A 334 10.95 22.99 -40.43
CA ALA A 334 10.31 24.19 -40.96
C ALA A 334 9.09 24.60 -40.12
N GLY A 335 9.35 25.23 -38.95
CA GLY A 335 8.30 25.67 -38.00
C GLY A 335 7.90 24.60 -36.98
N PHE A 336 8.79 23.66 -36.69
CA PHE A 336 8.65 22.68 -35.62
C PHE A 336 10.03 22.25 -35.10
N SER A 337 10.07 21.67 -33.92
CA SER A 337 11.24 21.01 -33.33
C SER A 337 10.91 19.54 -33.11
N ARG A 338 11.78 18.65 -33.61
CA ARG A 338 11.60 17.20 -33.57
C ARG A 338 12.32 16.61 -32.37
N PHE A 339 11.60 15.78 -31.64
CA PHE A 339 12.12 14.96 -30.54
C PHE A 339 11.94 13.48 -30.89
N THR A 340 12.72 12.63 -30.24
CA THR A 340 12.71 11.18 -30.43
C THR A 340 12.77 10.47 -29.08
N VAL A 341 12.05 9.35 -28.95
CA VAL A 341 12.08 8.49 -27.76
C VAL A 341 11.84 7.04 -28.16
N GLU A 342 12.53 6.12 -27.49
CA GLU A 342 12.28 4.70 -27.59
C GLU A 342 11.29 4.27 -26.51
N VAL A 343 10.29 3.49 -26.91
CA VAL A 343 9.21 2.98 -26.06
C VAL A 343 9.21 1.47 -26.16
N GLU A 344 9.17 0.78 -25.02
CA GLU A 344 9.22 -0.68 -24.89
C GLU A 344 7.90 -1.22 -24.34
N ASN A 345 7.53 -2.46 -24.69
CA ASN A 345 6.41 -3.19 -24.06
C ASN A 345 6.89 -3.95 -22.81
N GLU A 346 7.43 -3.21 -21.83
CA GLU A 346 7.93 -3.73 -20.53
C GLU A 346 6.89 -4.59 -19.78
N LYS A 347 5.60 -4.36 -20.02
CA LYS A 347 4.47 -5.01 -19.35
C LYS A 347 3.89 -6.22 -20.09
N LEU A 348 4.46 -6.58 -21.25
CA LEU A 348 4.01 -7.72 -22.06
C LEU A 348 2.50 -7.65 -22.40
N ALA A 349 2.06 -6.45 -22.79
CA ALA A 349 0.67 -6.24 -23.19
C ALA A 349 0.33 -7.09 -24.43
N PRO A 350 -0.81 -7.79 -24.49
CA PRO A 350 -1.16 -8.69 -25.60
C PRO A 350 -1.36 -7.95 -26.93
N SER A 351 -1.33 -8.68 -28.05
CA SER A 351 -1.47 -8.07 -29.38
C SER A 351 -2.75 -7.23 -29.50
N GLY A 352 -2.62 -5.96 -29.90
CA GLY A 352 -3.71 -5.00 -29.88
C GLY A 352 -3.26 -3.55 -30.06
N SER A 353 -4.23 -2.64 -29.95
CA SER A 353 -4.04 -1.20 -30.11
C SER A 353 -4.08 -0.49 -28.76
N TYR A 354 -3.02 0.23 -28.43
CA TYR A 354 -2.83 0.91 -27.14
C TYR A 354 -2.76 2.42 -27.33
N MET A 355 -3.59 3.15 -26.57
CA MET A 355 -3.59 4.61 -26.61
C MET A 355 -2.47 5.15 -25.73
N SER A 356 -1.61 5.95 -26.32
CA SER A 356 -0.47 6.62 -25.69
C SER A 356 -0.70 8.12 -25.65
N LEU A 357 -0.28 8.77 -24.57
CA LEU A 357 -0.33 10.22 -24.40
C LEU A 357 1.06 10.81 -24.56
N ILE A 358 1.17 11.90 -25.33
CA ILE A 358 2.33 12.80 -25.32
C ILE A 358 1.92 14.11 -24.65
N VAL A 359 2.71 14.54 -23.68
CA VAL A 359 2.61 15.82 -22.99
C VAL A 359 3.80 16.69 -23.38
N VAL A 360 3.53 17.94 -23.76
CA VAL A 360 4.55 18.93 -24.15
C VAL A 360 4.28 20.22 -23.39
N GLU A 361 5.17 20.57 -22.46
CA GLU A 361 5.07 21.80 -21.66
C GLU A 361 5.97 22.89 -22.28
N ASP A 362 5.54 24.15 -22.21
CA ASP A 362 6.43 25.28 -22.44
C ASP A 362 7.24 25.62 -21.18
N THR A 363 8.49 26.07 -21.32
CA THR A 363 9.33 26.55 -20.22
C THR A 363 8.77 27.80 -19.53
N GLU A 364 7.91 28.54 -20.21
CA GLU A 364 7.19 29.67 -19.61
C GLU A 364 6.03 29.21 -18.70
N ASN A 365 5.64 27.92 -18.69
CA ASN A 365 4.52 27.40 -17.90
C ASN A 365 4.74 27.56 -16.38
N ASP A 366 5.97 27.34 -15.89
CA ASP A 366 6.37 27.60 -14.50
C ASP A 366 6.20 29.07 -14.07
N SER A 367 6.13 29.99 -15.04
CA SER A 367 5.91 31.42 -14.83
C SER A 367 4.52 31.90 -15.25
N ALA A 368 3.70 31.01 -15.80
CA ALA A 368 2.33 31.28 -16.17
C ALA A 368 1.45 31.33 -14.90
N PRO A 369 0.44 32.20 -14.85
CA PRO A 369 -0.57 32.13 -13.80
C PRO A 369 -1.29 30.78 -13.84
N GLY A 370 -1.58 30.14 -12.70
CA GLY A 370 -2.16 28.78 -12.64
C GLY A 370 -3.56 28.56 -13.26
N TRP A 371 -4.09 29.53 -14.00
CA TRP A 371 -5.28 29.42 -14.86
C TRP A 371 -4.93 29.40 -16.36
N LEU A 372 -3.65 29.51 -16.71
CA LEU A 372 -3.09 29.50 -18.05
C LEU A 372 -2.09 28.35 -18.13
N ASP A 373 -2.58 27.17 -18.47
CA ASP A 373 -1.71 26.03 -18.75
C ASP A 373 -1.20 26.10 -20.20
N LEU A 374 0.12 26.19 -20.36
CA LEU A 374 0.82 26.21 -21.65
C LEU A 374 1.15 24.79 -22.16
N THR A 375 0.47 23.77 -21.64
CA THR A 375 0.69 22.36 -22.00
C THR A 375 -0.12 21.95 -23.24
N ALA A 376 0.57 21.35 -24.21
CA ALA A 376 -0.01 20.72 -25.38
C ALA A 376 0.01 19.19 -25.25
N CYS A 377 -1.15 18.57 -25.41
CA CYS A 377 -1.32 17.11 -25.31
C CYS A 377 -1.71 16.50 -26.67
N GLN A 378 -1.16 15.33 -26.99
CA GLN A 378 -1.51 14.57 -28.20
C GLN A 378 -1.61 13.08 -27.91
N ILE A 379 -2.75 12.50 -28.27
CA ILE A 379 -3.02 11.07 -28.15
C ILE A 379 -2.65 10.38 -29.45
N PHE A 380 -1.99 9.22 -29.40
CA PHE A 380 -1.70 8.41 -30.57
C PHE A 380 -1.82 6.91 -30.24
N GLU A 381 -2.00 6.11 -31.27
CA GLU A 381 -2.17 4.67 -31.17
C GLU A 381 -0.84 3.97 -31.43
N LEU A 382 -0.42 3.12 -30.48
CA LEU A 382 0.66 2.15 -30.66
C LEU A 382 0.05 0.77 -30.91
N THR A 383 0.46 0.13 -32.00
CA THR A 383 0.05 -1.25 -32.29
C THR A 383 1.09 -2.20 -31.73
N VAL A 384 0.66 -3.06 -30.81
CA VAL A 384 1.38 -4.28 -30.45
C VAL A 384 0.92 -5.38 -31.41
N VAL A 385 1.84 -5.98 -32.15
CA VAL A 385 1.54 -7.13 -33.02
C VAL A 385 1.76 -8.45 -32.27
N PRO A 386 1.15 -9.57 -32.70
CA PRO A 386 1.60 -10.88 -32.23
C PRO A 386 3.08 -11.08 -32.58
N PHE A 387 3.88 -11.59 -31.65
CA PHE A 387 5.27 -11.96 -31.90
C PHE A 387 5.33 -13.08 -32.94
N ASP A 388 6.01 -12.81 -34.07
CA ASP A 388 6.27 -13.80 -35.14
C ASP A 388 7.69 -14.33 -34.93
N ASN A 389 7.83 -15.31 -34.02
CA ASN A 389 9.10 -15.94 -33.64
C ASN A 389 9.91 -16.34 -34.89
N ALA A 390 11.18 -15.96 -34.91
CA ALA A 390 12.11 -16.33 -35.96
C ALA A 390 12.96 -17.56 -35.58
N THR A 391 12.50 -18.77 -35.94
CA THR A 391 13.14 -20.06 -35.62
C THR A 391 14.67 -20.02 -35.42
N PRO A 392 15.21 -20.58 -34.33
CA PRO A 392 16.58 -20.36 -33.88
C PRO A 392 17.63 -20.94 -34.84
N ILE A 393 18.90 -20.64 -34.60
CA ILE A 393 20.01 -21.18 -35.40
C ILE A 393 20.84 -22.14 -34.55
N ALA A 394 20.69 -23.44 -34.81
CA ALA A 394 21.49 -24.51 -34.21
C ALA A 394 22.95 -24.49 -34.71
N ILE A 395 23.92 -24.43 -33.78
CA ILE A 395 25.36 -24.49 -34.04
C ILE A 395 26.00 -25.44 -33.03
N ALA A 396 26.40 -26.63 -33.46
CA ALA A 396 27.04 -27.64 -32.62
C ALA A 396 28.41 -28.08 -33.13
N SER A 397 29.17 -28.73 -32.25
CA SER A 397 30.44 -29.39 -32.56
C SER A 397 30.61 -30.67 -31.74
N LEU A 398 31.57 -31.50 -32.13
CA LEU A 398 31.97 -32.70 -31.39
C LEU A 398 33.48 -32.75 -31.17
N SER A 399 33.92 -33.44 -30.13
CA SER A 399 35.34 -33.76 -29.91
C SER A 399 35.52 -34.99 -29.01
N PRO A 400 36.29 -36.01 -29.42
CA PRO A 400 36.98 -36.15 -30.72
C PRO A 400 36.02 -36.55 -31.86
N ALA A 401 36.46 -36.41 -33.12
CA ALA A 401 35.69 -36.85 -34.29
C ALA A 401 35.80 -38.35 -34.60
N SER A 402 36.64 -39.06 -33.85
CA SER A 402 36.75 -40.51 -33.86
C SER A 402 37.16 -41.01 -32.49
N GLN A 403 36.59 -42.14 -32.06
CA GLN A 403 36.78 -42.75 -30.75
C GLN A 403 36.64 -44.28 -30.87
N THR A 404 37.16 -45.03 -29.91
CA THR A 404 36.82 -46.46 -29.79
C THR A 404 35.33 -46.65 -29.47
N VAL A 405 34.76 -47.80 -29.83
CA VAL A 405 33.38 -48.17 -29.48
C VAL A 405 33.17 -48.05 -27.97
N CYS A 406 31.95 -47.71 -27.56
CA CYS A 406 31.52 -47.61 -26.16
C CYS A 406 32.24 -46.56 -25.28
N GLU A 407 33.30 -45.93 -25.75
CA GLU A 407 33.91 -44.76 -25.12
C GLU A 407 33.14 -43.49 -25.50
N PRO A 408 32.88 -42.57 -24.55
CA PRO A 408 32.09 -41.37 -24.83
C PRO A 408 32.85 -40.36 -25.69
N ILE A 409 32.07 -39.66 -26.53
CA ILE A 409 32.48 -38.45 -27.26
C ILE A 409 31.68 -37.28 -26.70
N ASN A 410 32.33 -36.12 -26.52
CA ASN A 410 31.65 -34.89 -26.10
C ASN A 410 30.98 -34.20 -27.29
N PHE A 411 29.71 -33.87 -27.13
CA PHE A 411 28.88 -33.12 -28.07
C PHE A 411 28.47 -31.81 -27.40
N THR A 412 28.81 -30.69 -28.05
CA THR A 412 28.79 -29.36 -27.44
C THR A 412 28.09 -28.37 -28.34
N ASP A 413 27.16 -27.60 -27.77
CA ASP A 413 26.68 -26.36 -28.37
C ASP A 413 27.84 -25.36 -28.53
N ASN A 414 28.02 -24.88 -29.75
CA ASN A 414 29.10 -23.96 -30.12
C ASN A 414 28.53 -22.57 -30.46
N GLY A 415 27.56 -22.11 -29.67
CA GLY A 415 26.92 -20.80 -29.76
C GLY A 415 25.70 -20.80 -30.66
N SER A 416 24.75 -21.72 -30.44
CA SER A 416 23.40 -21.55 -30.98
C SER A 416 22.79 -20.25 -30.45
N TYR A 417 21.99 -19.58 -31.27
CA TYR A 417 21.39 -18.30 -30.92
C TYR A 417 20.05 -18.11 -31.63
N ASP A 418 19.19 -17.29 -31.02
CA ASP A 418 17.99 -16.83 -31.70
C ASP A 418 18.28 -15.57 -32.55
N PRO A 419 17.91 -15.54 -33.84
CA PRO A 419 17.96 -14.36 -34.69
C PRO A 419 17.18 -13.12 -34.21
N ASP A 420 16.11 -13.28 -33.42
CA ASP A 420 15.30 -12.17 -32.92
C ASP A 420 15.69 -11.66 -31.52
N GLY A 421 16.47 -12.45 -30.77
CA GLY A 421 17.11 -12.06 -29.52
C GLY A 421 16.74 -12.90 -28.30
N GLY A 422 15.86 -13.90 -28.46
CA GLY A 422 15.56 -14.92 -27.45
C GLY A 422 16.79 -15.74 -26.99
N SER A 423 16.60 -16.47 -25.90
CA SER A 423 17.56 -17.39 -25.28
C SER A 423 17.23 -18.84 -25.63
N ILE A 424 18.22 -19.63 -26.03
CA ILE A 424 18.00 -21.07 -26.21
C ILE A 424 17.75 -21.73 -24.83
N VAL A 425 16.56 -22.30 -24.64
CA VAL A 425 16.15 -22.97 -23.38
C VAL A 425 16.21 -24.49 -23.45
N LYS A 426 16.28 -25.06 -24.65
CA LYS A 426 16.36 -26.51 -24.84
C LYS A 426 17.37 -26.89 -25.91
N PHE A 427 18.13 -27.93 -25.62
CA PHE A 427 19.16 -28.52 -26.47
C PHE A 427 18.88 -30.03 -26.54
N GLU A 428 18.75 -30.58 -27.74
CA GLU A 428 18.28 -31.95 -27.96
C GLU A 428 19.14 -32.63 -29.04
N TRP A 429 19.53 -33.88 -28.80
CA TRP A 429 20.38 -34.67 -29.70
C TRP A 429 19.63 -35.90 -30.22
N ASP A 430 19.90 -36.26 -31.47
CA ASP A 430 19.32 -37.37 -32.22
C ASP A 430 20.50 -38.19 -32.75
N TRP A 431 20.71 -39.39 -32.18
CA TRP A 431 21.98 -40.11 -32.25
C TRP A 431 22.16 -40.94 -33.53
N ASP A 432 21.06 -41.31 -34.19
CA ASP A 432 21.04 -42.05 -35.46
C ASP A 432 20.47 -41.25 -36.65
N ASN A 433 20.00 -40.03 -36.41
CA ASN A 433 19.38 -39.11 -37.35
C ASN A 433 18.11 -39.73 -37.99
N ASP A 434 17.29 -40.44 -37.19
CA ASP A 434 15.96 -40.92 -37.58
C ASP A 434 14.83 -39.87 -37.42
N GLY A 435 15.08 -38.80 -36.65
CA GLY A 435 14.17 -37.69 -36.39
C GLY A 435 13.45 -37.74 -35.04
N ASN A 436 13.66 -38.78 -34.24
CA ASN A 436 13.42 -38.78 -32.80
C ASN A 436 14.63 -38.18 -32.09
N PHE A 437 14.42 -37.51 -30.95
CA PHE A 437 15.51 -36.91 -30.18
C PHE A 437 15.59 -37.64 -28.86
N ASP A 438 16.77 -38.19 -28.59
CA ASP A 438 17.01 -39.23 -27.59
C ASP A 438 17.49 -38.65 -26.26
N GLU A 439 18.17 -37.51 -26.29
CA GLU A 439 18.91 -36.95 -25.16
C GLU A 439 18.87 -35.42 -25.15
N GLU A 440 18.97 -34.81 -23.96
CA GLU A 440 18.84 -33.37 -23.76
C GLU A 440 20.07 -32.81 -23.00
N GLY A 441 20.60 -31.67 -23.45
CA GLY A 441 21.74 -30.97 -22.83
C GLY A 441 22.58 -30.16 -23.82
N ASP A 442 23.21 -29.08 -23.34
CA ASP A 442 24.11 -28.21 -24.11
C ASP A 442 25.52 -28.80 -24.28
N ASP A 443 26.02 -29.47 -23.24
CA ASP A 443 27.18 -30.37 -23.27
C ASP A 443 26.73 -31.78 -22.85
N VAL A 444 26.82 -32.77 -23.76
CA VAL A 444 26.45 -34.17 -23.50
C VAL A 444 27.51 -35.15 -23.98
N PHE A 445 27.50 -36.37 -23.43
CA PHE A 445 28.45 -37.42 -23.74
C PHE A 445 27.72 -38.65 -24.29
N HIS A 446 28.00 -39.04 -25.53
CA HIS A 446 27.39 -40.23 -26.15
C HIS A 446 28.43 -41.23 -26.66
N SER A 447 28.07 -42.51 -26.63
CA SER A 447 28.90 -43.65 -27.01
C SER A 447 28.10 -44.64 -27.84
N TRP A 448 28.67 -45.11 -28.95
CA TRP A 448 28.02 -46.09 -29.84
C TRP A 448 28.37 -47.52 -29.47
N ASP A 449 27.42 -48.42 -29.66
CA ASP A 449 27.54 -49.87 -29.59
C ASP A 449 27.74 -50.49 -30.99
N ALA A 450 28.49 -49.84 -31.88
CA ALA A 450 28.93 -50.46 -33.13
C ALA A 450 30.10 -49.68 -33.77
N VAL A 451 31.06 -50.40 -34.35
CA VAL A 451 32.08 -49.81 -35.23
C VAL A 451 31.43 -49.32 -36.53
N GLY A 452 31.76 -48.10 -36.96
CA GLY A 452 31.08 -47.49 -38.11
C GLY A 452 31.20 -45.98 -38.21
N THR A 453 30.41 -45.40 -39.12
CA THR A 453 30.31 -43.95 -39.30
C THR A 453 28.85 -43.53 -39.11
N PHE A 454 28.58 -42.75 -38.07
CA PHE A 454 27.23 -42.30 -37.71
C PHE A 454 27.03 -40.83 -38.10
N GLN A 455 25.77 -40.41 -38.19
CA GLN A 455 25.36 -39.03 -38.41
C GLN A 455 24.52 -38.61 -37.23
N VAL A 456 24.99 -37.63 -36.46
CA VAL A 456 24.30 -37.10 -35.29
C VAL A 456 23.62 -35.79 -35.66
N GLN A 457 22.34 -35.69 -35.33
CA GLN A 457 21.54 -34.49 -35.51
C GLN A 457 21.39 -33.75 -34.18
N PHE A 458 21.26 -32.42 -34.26
CA PHE A 458 21.13 -31.55 -33.10
C PHE A 458 20.00 -30.56 -33.32
N ARG A 459 19.15 -30.37 -32.32
CA ARG A 459 18.02 -29.45 -32.33
C ARG A 459 18.08 -28.53 -31.12
N VAL A 460 17.77 -27.26 -31.35
CA VAL A 460 17.58 -26.29 -30.28
C VAL A 460 16.14 -25.77 -30.27
N THR A 461 15.66 -25.41 -29.08
CA THR A 461 14.38 -24.71 -28.88
C THR A 461 14.64 -23.40 -28.12
N ASP A 462 14.08 -22.30 -28.63
CA ASP A 462 14.07 -20.97 -27.99
C ASP A 462 13.08 -20.88 -26.81
N ASP A 463 13.12 -19.79 -26.04
CA ASP A 463 12.21 -19.51 -24.92
C ASP A 463 10.73 -19.40 -25.33
N GLU A 464 10.46 -19.13 -26.61
CA GLU A 464 9.12 -19.04 -27.20
C GLU A 464 8.60 -20.37 -27.81
N GLY A 465 9.41 -21.43 -27.79
CA GLY A 465 9.07 -22.79 -28.21
C GLY A 465 9.27 -23.15 -29.70
N SER A 466 9.91 -22.32 -30.54
CA SER A 466 10.24 -22.73 -31.90
C SER A 466 11.53 -23.55 -31.97
N GLN A 467 11.59 -24.44 -32.97
CA GLN A 467 12.63 -25.45 -33.06
C GLN A 467 13.40 -25.39 -34.37
N SER A 468 14.70 -25.67 -34.30
CA SER A 468 15.59 -25.67 -35.46
C SER A 468 16.69 -26.71 -35.34
N THR A 469 17.01 -27.39 -36.45
CA THR A 469 18.01 -28.46 -36.50
C THR A 469 19.29 -28.02 -37.20
N LEU A 470 20.43 -28.59 -36.80
CA LEU A 470 21.73 -28.35 -37.42
C LEU A 470 21.68 -28.62 -38.94
N VAL A 471 22.11 -27.63 -39.74
CA VAL A 471 21.97 -27.64 -41.21
C VAL A 471 22.73 -28.79 -41.89
N THR A 472 23.74 -29.35 -41.22
CA THR A 472 24.46 -30.54 -41.67
C THR A 472 24.78 -31.38 -40.42
N PRO A 473 24.27 -32.64 -40.33
CA PRO A 473 24.58 -33.53 -39.22
C PRO A 473 26.07 -33.67 -38.95
N LEU A 474 26.44 -33.85 -37.68
CA LEU A 474 27.81 -34.14 -37.29
C LEU A 474 28.16 -35.57 -37.69
N THR A 475 29.40 -35.80 -38.15
CA THR A 475 29.89 -37.12 -38.54
C THR A 475 30.90 -37.63 -37.53
N VAL A 476 30.69 -38.84 -37.02
CA VAL A 476 31.55 -39.53 -36.06
C VAL A 476 32.04 -40.85 -36.64
N GLU A 477 33.31 -41.20 -36.41
CA GLU A 477 33.93 -42.47 -36.83
C GLU A 477 34.33 -43.33 -35.62
N ILE A 478 33.60 -44.43 -35.40
CA ILE A 478 33.79 -45.34 -34.27
C ILE A 478 34.64 -46.54 -34.71
N VAL A 479 35.71 -46.80 -33.96
CA VAL A 479 36.71 -47.84 -34.25
C VAL A 479 36.75 -48.92 -33.17
N ASN A 480 37.28 -50.09 -33.51
CA ASN A 480 37.43 -51.23 -32.58
C ASN A 480 38.29 -50.85 -31.36
N ALA A 481 37.94 -51.33 -30.16
CA ALA A 481 38.91 -51.42 -29.08
C ALA A 481 39.93 -52.55 -29.37
N LEU A 482 40.89 -52.77 -28.47
CA LEU A 482 41.69 -54.00 -28.50
C LEU A 482 41.27 -54.83 -27.28
N PRO A 483 41.24 -56.17 -27.36
CA PRO A 483 40.66 -57.01 -26.31
C PRO A 483 41.51 -57.01 -25.05
N THR A 484 40.92 -57.46 -23.93
CA THR A 484 41.67 -57.75 -22.70
C THR A 484 41.87 -59.26 -22.56
N ALA A 485 43.13 -59.69 -22.57
CA ALA A 485 43.49 -61.06 -22.23
C ALA A 485 43.41 -61.27 -20.70
N VAL A 486 42.35 -61.96 -20.24
CA VAL A 486 42.21 -62.47 -18.87
C VAL A 486 42.25 -63.99 -18.91
N ALA A 487 43.15 -64.56 -18.12
CA ALA A 487 43.26 -65.99 -17.95
C ALA A 487 43.02 -66.35 -16.48
N GLN A 488 42.42 -67.50 -16.25
CA GLN A 488 42.41 -68.18 -14.96
C GLN A 488 42.79 -69.66 -15.09
N ALA A 489 43.10 -70.28 -13.98
CA ALA A 489 43.23 -71.73 -13.86
C ALA A 489 42.17 -72.23 -12.88
N ASP A 490 41.56 -73.38 -13.15
CA ASP A 490 40.62 -74.03 -12.22
C ASP A 490 41.31 -74.38 -10.89
N LYS A 491 42.64 -74.52 -10.90
CA LYS A 491 43.47 -74.79 -9.73
C LYS A 491 44.82 -74.08 -9.84
N TYR A 492 45.10 -73.19 -8.89
CA TYR A 492 46.41 -72.52 -8.78
C TYR A 492 47.42 -73.30 -7.93
N ALA A 493 46.95 -74.31 -7.19
CA ALA A 493 47.76 -75.28 -6.46
C ALA A 493 47.27 -76.71 -6.78
N VAL A 494 48.14 -77.59 -7.27
CA VAL A 494 47.79 -78.99 -7.65
C VAL A 494 48.89 -80.00 -7.31
N GLN A 495 48.64 -81.30 -7.38
CA GLN A 495 49.68 -82.33 -7.25
C GLN A 495 50.41 -82.60 -8.58
N PRO A 496 51.66 -83.13 -8.55
CA PRO A 496 52.37 -83.47 -9.78
C PRO A 496 51.61 -84.48 -10.66
N GLY A 497 51.32 -84.08 -11.89
CA GLY A 497 50.55 -84.86 -12.86
C GLY A 497 49.02 -84.66 -12.81
N ASP A 498 48.51 -83.81 -11.91
CA ASP A 498 47.12 -83.37 -11.97
C ASP A 498 46.88 -82.52 -13.23
N MET A 499 45.69 -82.64 -13.79
CA MET A 499 45.26 -81.87 -14.95
C MET A 499 44.60 -80.58 -14.48
N ILE A 500 45.16 -79.46 -14.95
CA ILE A 500 44.67 -78.11 -14.72
C ILE A 500 43.90 -77.69 -15.98
N ALA A 501 42.70 -77.16 -15.80
CA ALA A 501 41.96 -76.49 -16.84
C ALA A 501 42.30 -74.99 -16.79
N PHE A 502 42.99 -74.51 -17.82
CA PHE A 502 43.25 -73.09 -18.01
C PHE A 502 42.13 -72.50 -18.85
N SER A 503 41.48 -71.46 -18.35
CA SER A 503 40.37 -70.80 -19.00
C SER A 503 40.76 -69.37 -19.36
N GLY A 504 40.71 -69.07 -20.65
CA GLY A 504 40.73 -67.72 -21.20
C GLY A 504 39.32 -67.17 -21.39
N THR A 505 38.29 -67.84 -20.86
CA THR A 505 36.87 -67.48 -21.02
C THR A 505 36.51 -66.10 -20.49
N ASP A 506 37.29 -65.57 -19.57
CA ASP A 506 37.06 -64.26 -18.98
C ASP A 506 37.85 -63.17 -19.73
N SER A 507 38.68 -63.58 -20.71
CA SER A 507 39.15 -62.67 -21.74
C SER A 507 37.93 -62.19 -22.49
N HIS A 508 37.74 -60.89 -22.44
CA HIS A 508 36.66 -60.18 -23.08
C HIS A 508 37.28 -59.27 -24.13
N ASP A 509 36.54 -59.05 -25.20
CA ASP A 509 36.80 -57.83 -25.93
C ASP A 509 36.44 -56.62 -25.06
N ASN A 510 37.14 -55.51 -25.25
CA ASN A 510 36.83 -54.25 -24.56
C ASN A 510 35.68 -53.50 -25.25
N ASP A 511 35.22 -53.99 -26.41
CA ASP A 511 33.98 -53.61 -27.06
C ASP A 511 32.77 -54.01 -26.17
N CYS A 512 31.95 -53.05 -25.72
CA CYS A 512 30.81 -53.29 -24.83
C CYS A 512 29.63 -54.05 -25.46
N LEU A 513 29.79 -54.53 -26.69
CA LEU A 513 28.76 -55.08 -27.55
C LEU A 513 28.42 -56.56 -27.27
N GLY A 514 29.27 -57.26 -26.52
CA GLY A 514 29.07 -58.68 -26.21
C GLY A 514 29.38 -59.65 -27.36
N TYR A 515 30.37 -59.31 -28.20
CA TYR A 515 30.98 -60.25 -29.14
C TYR A 515 32.22 -60.94 -28.54
N GLU A 516 32.74 -61.94 -29.25
CA GLU A 516 33.49 -63.05 -28.66
C GLU A 516 34.95 -63.06 -29.12
N ILE A 517 35.88 -63.23 -28.17
CA ILE A 517 37.27 -63.61 -28.47
C ILE A 517 37.27 -64.84 -29.40
N VAL A 518 37.67 -64.65 -30.66
CA VAL A 518 37.61 -65.68 -31.72
C VAL A 518 38.79 -66.64 -31.71
N ASP A 519 39.92 -66.24 -31.13
CA ASP A 519 41.08 -67.11 -30.94
C ASP A 519 41.80 -66.83 -29.62
N CYS A 520 42.28 -67.90 -29.00
CA CYS A 520 43.01 -67.89 -27.74
C CYS A 520 44.20 -68.82 -27.88
N GLU A 521 45.41 -68.33 -27.64
CA GLU A 521 46.66 -69.06 -27.84
C GLU A 521 47.47 -69.08 -26.53
N TRP A 522 47.93 -70.25 -26.10
CA TRP A 522 48.61 -70.47 -24.82
C TRP A 522 50.10 -70.78 -25.01
N ASP A 523 50.94 -70.16 -24.19
CA ASP A 523 52.38 -70.45 -24.02
C ASP A 523 52.58 -71.04 -22.61
N TRP A 524 52.92 -72.33 -22.55
CA TRP A 524 52.95 -73.12 -21.31
C TRP A 524 54.26 -72.98 -20.51
N GLU A 525 55.31 -72.50 -21.17
CA GLU A 525 56.69 -72.40 -20.68
C GLU A 525 57.22 -70.96 -20.60
N PHE A 526 56.43 -69.99 -21.06
CA PHE A 526 56.74 -68.56 -21.16
C PHE A 526 57.97 -68.29 -22.04
N ASP A 527 58.05 -68.97 -23.18
CA ASP A 527 59.19 -68.90 -24.12
C ASP A 527 58.95 -67.97 -25.33
N GLY A 528 57.72 -67.52 -25.54
CA GLY A 528 57.27 -66.66 -26.63
C GLY A 528 56.77 -67.40 -27.87
N VAL A 529 56.72 -68.73 -27.84
CA VAL A 529 55.99 -69.58 -28.78
C VAL A 529 54.66 -69.99 -28.13
N TYR A 530 53.58 -69.91 -28.90
CA TYR A 530 52.27 -70.37 -28.45
C TYR A 530 52.06 -71.81 -28.94
N ASP A 531 51.84 -72.72 -27.99
CA ASP A 531 51.89 -74.17 -28.18
C ASP A 531 50.52 -74.78 -28.49
N GLU A 532 49.45 -74.18 -27.96
CA GLU A 532 48.08 -74.70 -28.01
C GLU A 532 47.07 -73.57 -28.18
N THR A 533 45.90 -73.87 -28.77
CA THR A 533 44.84 -72.88 -28.97
C THR A 533 43.49 -73.37 -28.45
N GLY A 534 42.67 -72.42 -27.96
CA GLY A 534 41.33 -72.64 -27.43
C GLY A 534 41.03 -71.81 -26.17
N MET A 535 39.78 -71.36 -26.04
CA MET A 535 39.26 -70.62 -24.86
C MET A 535 39.41 -71.39 -23.54
N THR A 536 39.47 -72.73 -23.61
CA THR A 536 39.87 -73.58 -22.48
C THR A 536 40.88 -74.60 -22.99
N ALA A 537 42.02 -74.71 -22.31
CA ALA A 537 43.06 -75.68 -22.62
C ALA A 537 43.51 -76.42 -21.34
N TYR A 538 44.11 -77.59 -21.50
CA TYR A 538 44.36 -78.51 -20.38
C TYR A 538 45.82 -78.93 -20.32
N HIS A 539 46.53 -78.46 -19.30
CA HIS A 539 47.95 -78.76 -19.10
C HIS A 539 48.20 -79.43 -17.75
N ALA A 540 49.25 -80.25 -17.66
CA ALA A 540 49.61 -81.00 -16.46
C ALA A 540 51.12 -81.01 -16.26
N TYR A 541 51.59 -80.50 -15.12
CA TYR A 541 53.01 -80.43 -14.81
C TYR A 541 53.48 -81.69 -14.07
N ALA A 542 54.49 -82.37 -14.60
CA ALA A 542 54.93 -83.68 -14.11
C ALA A 542 55.85 -83.63 -12.87
N ASP A 543 56.45 -82.47 -12.58
CA ASP A 543 57.42 -82.27 -11.50
C ASP A 543 56.93 -81.16 -10.54
N GLU A 544 57.44 -81.15 -9.30
CA GLU A 544 57.17 -80.07 -8.34
C GLU A 544 57.81 -78.76 -8.81
N GLY A 545 57.08 -77.64 -8.72
CA GLY A 545 57.57 -76.40 -9.30
C GLY A 545 56.66 -75.19 -9.18
N THR A 546 57.16 -74.08 -9.73
CA THR A 546 56.42 -72.87 -10.05
C THR A 546 56.46 -72.68 -11.54
N TYR A 547 55.30 -72.65 -12.19
CA TYR A 547 55.16 -72.47 -13.63
C TYR A 547 54.48 -71.15 -13.93
N TYR A 548 54.83 -70.54 -15.07
CA TYR A 548 54.29 -69.28 -15.57
C TYR A 548 53.67 -69.51 -16.94
N VAL A 549 52.40 -69.16 -17.11
CA VAL A 549 51.64 -69.38 -18.36
C VAL A 549 51.17 -68.06 -18.94
N GLN A 550 51.32 -67.85 -20.25
CA GLN A 550 50.81 -66.67 -20.95
C GLN A 550 49.71 -67.04 -21.94
N LEU A 551 48.70 -66.19 -22.02
CA LEU A 551 47.62 -66.22 -22.99
C LEU A 551 47.78 -65.06 -23.98
N ARG A 552 47.52 -65.29 -25.28
CA ARG A 552 47.21 -64.27 -26.29
C ARG A 552 45.78 -64.46 -26.76
N VAL A 553 45.04 -63.38 -26.96
CA VAL A 553 43.66 -63.38 -27.44
C VAL A 553 43.50 -62.51 -28.68
N THR A 554 42.52 -62.85 -29.52
CA THR A 554 42.14 -62.15 -30.76
C THR A 554 40.64 -61.89 -30.77
N ASP A 555 40.21 -60.67 -31.08
CA ASP A 555 38.80 -60.27 -31.26
C ASP A 555 38.27 -60.63 -32.68
N ASP A 556 36.95 -60.52 -32.95
CA ASP A 556 36.39 -60.83 -34.28
C ASP A 556 36.80 -59.85 -35.39
N GLU A 557 37.21 -58.64 -35.04
CA GLU A 557 37.70 -57.57 -35.92
C GLU A 557 39.19 -57.73 -36.32
N GLY A 558 39.93 -58.60 -35.63
CA GLY A 558 41.32 -58.97 -35.85
C GLY A 558 42.37 -58.20 -35.03
N GLY A 559 41.97 -57.48 -33.98
CA GLY A 559 42.86 -56.96 -32.94
C GLY A 559 43.32 -58.07 -31.98
N THR A 560 44.45 -57.84 -31.30
CA THR A 560 45.10 -58.87 -30.46
C THR A 560 45.73 -58.31 -29.20
N ALA A 561 45.60 -59.03 -28.07
CA ALA A 561 46.22 -58.67 -26.79
C ALA A 561 46.85 -59.87 -26.08
N VAL A 562 47.73 -59.62 -25.10
CA VAL A 562 48.40 -60.66 -24.31
C VAL A 562 48.20 -60.44 -22.82
N LEU A 563 48.15 -61.52 -22.06
CA LEU A 563 48.00 -61.50 -20.60
C LEU A 563 49.21 -60.76 -19.98
N GLU A 564 48.95 -59.63 -19.33
CA GLU A 564 49.99 -58.72 -18.84
C GLU A 564 50.87 -59.35 -17.74
N VAL A 565 50.26 -60.17 -16.87
CA VAL A 565 50.97 -60.92 -15.83
C VAL A 565 50.70 -62.42 -16.02
N PRO A 566 51.71 -63.25 -16.33
CA PRO A 566 51.51 -64.67 -16.56
C PRO A 566 51.02 -65.42 -15.31
N LEU A 567 50.11 -66.38 -15.50
CA LEU A 567 49.53 -67.16 -14.41
C LEU A 567 50.60 -67.98 -13.69
N LYS A 568 50.65 -67.85 -12.37
CA LYS A 568 51.62 -68.55 -11.52
C LYS A 568 50.98 -69.78 -10.88
N ILE A 569 51.31 -70.96 -11.40
CA ILE A 569 50.85 -72.24 -10.84
C ILE A 569 51.85 -72.77 -9.82
N GLN A 570 51.35 -73.30 -8.70
CA GLN A 570 52.13 -74.05 -7.71
C GLN A 570 51.79 -75.54 -7.79
N VAL A 571 52.79 -76.40 -7.61
CA VAL A 571 52.59 -77.85 -7.60
C VAL A 571 53.08 -78.44 -6.26
N SER A 572 52.15 -78.92 -5.42
CA SER A 572 52.33 -79.31 -4.00
C SER A 572 51.34 -80.42 -3.57
N TYR A 573 51.41 -80.92 -2.33
CA TYR A 573 50.66 -82.10 -1.85
C TYR A 573 49.61 -81.84 -0.73
N ASP A 574 49.33 -80.58 -0.35
CA ASP A 574 48.43 -80.21 0.78
C ASP A 574 47.19 -79.38 0.31
N TYR A 575 46.09 -79.39 1.08
CA TYR A 575 44.78 -78.71 0.82
C TYR A 575 44.57 -77.43 1.67
N PHE A 576 43.76 -76.47 1.20
CA PHE A 576 43.54 -75.12 1.75
C PHE A 576 42.14 -74.90 2.38
N ASP A 577 41.87 -73.70 2.91
CA ASP A 577 40.59 -73.30 3.54
C ASP A 577 39.88 -72.25 2.63
N PRO A 578 38.54 -72.16 2.64
CA PRO A 578 37.80 -71.25 1.75
C PRO A 578 37.92 -69.79 2.21
N ILE A 579 37.67 -68.86 1.29
CA ILE A 579 37.85 -67.42 1.48
C ILE A 579 36.49 -66.71 1.34
N PRO A 580 35.94 -66.11 2.42
CA PRO A 580 34.68 -65.36 2.38
C PRO A 580 34.90 -63.92 1.89
N MET A 581 33.94 -63.41 1.13
CA MET A 581 33.85 -62.03 0.67
C MET A 581 32.38 -61.56 0.77
N ALA A 582 32.15 -60.36 1.28
CA ALA A 582 30.80 -59.78 1.39
C ALA A 582 30.82 -58.24 1.38
N THR A 583 29.71 -57.64 0.96
CA THR A 583 29.48 -56.19 0.91
C THR A 583 28.13 -55.78 1.51
N ALA A 584 27.99 -54.48 1.81
CA ALA A 584 26.76 -53.83 2.20
C ALA A 584 26.52 -52.60 1.30
N SER A 585 25.26 -52.27 1.00
CA SER A 585 24.90 -51.12 0.15
C SER A 585 25.19 -49.75 0.79
N ALA A 586 25.28 -49.71 2.12
CA ALA A 586 25.64 -48.53 2.91
C ALA A 586 26.44 -48.97 4.15
N THR A 587 27.39 -48.13 4.59
CA THR A 587 28.14 -48.32 5.85
C THR A 587 27.78 -47.29 6.93
N ILE A 588 27.05 -46.24 6.55
CA ILE A 588 26.42 -45.25 7.44
C ILE A 588 25.01 -45.05 6.87
N GLU A 589 23.98 -45.13 7.70
CA GLU A 589 22.59 -45.00 7.29
C GLU A 589 21.71 -44.45 8.44
N LEU A 590 20.50 -43.98 8.14
CA LEU A 590 19.57 -43.48 9.16
C LEU A 590 18.66 -44.59 9.72
N VAL A 591 18.17 -44.39 10.95
CA VAL A 591 17.16 -45.29 11.57
C VAL A 591 15.95 -45.52 10.64
N CYS A 592 15.47 -46.77 10.66
CA CYS A 592 14.39 -47.31 9.82
C CYS A 592 14.66 -47.43 8.30
N GLU A 593 15.79 -46.97 7.76
CA GLU A 593 16.10 -47.14 6.33
C GLU A 593 16.73 -48.53 6.04
N PRO A 594 16.46 -49.17 4.88
CA PRO A 594 16.91 -50.54 4.57
C PRO A 594 18.29 -50.62 3.92
N ILE A 595 19.15 -51.50 4.42
CA ILE A 595 20.47 -51.84 3.85
C ILE A 595 20.44 -53.25 3.24
N LEU A 596 21.00 -53.40 2.04
CA LEU A 596 21.19 -54.66 1.34
C LEU A 596 22.60 -55.21 1.62
N PHE A 597 22.71 -56.51 1.94
CA PHE A 597 23.96 -57.21 2.21
C PHE A 597 24.10 -58.43 1.29
N GLU A 598 25.24 -58.58 0.60
CA GLU A 598 25.44 -59.61 -0.42
C GLU A 598 26.87 -60.22 -0.40
N ASP A 599 26.98 -61.51 -0.76
CA ASP A 599 28.24 -62.19 -1.08
C ASP A 599 28.77 -61.78 -2.47
N ASP A 600 29.88 -61.03 -2.47
CA ASP A 600 30.47 -60.42 -3.67
C ASP A 600 31.60 -61.24 -4.32
N GLY A 601 31.97 -62.41 -3.76
CA GLY A 601 33.01 -63.23 -4.40
C GLY A 601 33.59 -64.42 -3.64
N SER A 602 32.92 -64.98 -2.63
CA SER A 602 33.47 -66.07 -1.82
C SER A 602 33.88 -67.31 -2.65
N TYR A 603 35.07 -67.86 -2.43
CA TYR A 603 35.63 -68.97 -3.22
C TYR A 603 36.52 -69.93 -2.42
N ASP A 604 36.75 -71.13 -2.96
CA ASP A 604 37.71 -72.12 -2.42
C ASP A 604 39.00 -72.17 -3.29
N PRO A 605 40.19 -71.93 -2.72
CA PRO A 605 41.47 -72.06 -3.42
C PRO A 605 41.80 -73.45 -4.00
N ASP A 606 41.19 -74.53 -3.48
CA ASP A 606 41.34 -75.90 -4.00
C ASP A 606 40.45 -76.19 -5.23
N GLY A 607 39.53 -75.27 -5.56
CA GLY A 607 38.55 -75.41 -6.65
C GLY A 607 37.22 -76.05 -6.23
N GLY A 608 36.94 -76.13 -4.92
CA GLY A 608 35.65 -76.52 -4.35
C GLY A 608 34.53 -75.49 -4.57
N LEU A 609 33.30 -75.88 -4.23
CA LEU A 609 32.10 -75.05 -4.29
C LEU A 609 31.74 -74.48 -2.92
N ILE A 610 31.47 -73.17 -2.86
CA ILE A 610 30.77 -72.59 -1.70
C ILE A 610 29.30 -73.05 -1.70
N ILE A 611 28.86 -73.70 -0.62
CA ILE A 611 27.55 -74.36 -0.52
C ILE A 611 26.60 -73.75 0.53
N ALA A 612 27.06 -72.85 1.39
CA ALA A 612 26.24 -72.19 2.41
C ALA A 612 26.75 -70.79 2.76
N TRP A 613 25.81 -69.90 3.07
CA TRP A 613 26.02 -68.51 3.49
C TRP A 613 25.18 -68.25 4.74
N GLU A 614 25.79 -67.68 5.76
CA GLU A 614 25.16 -67.34 7.03
C GLU A 614 25.61 -65.95 7.48
N TRP A 615 24.65 -65.14 7.95
CA TRP A 615 24.82 -63.79 8.47
C TRP A 615 24.47 -63.74 9.96
N ASP A 616 25.17 -62.88 10.70
CA ASP A 616 25.09 -62.70 12.16
C ASP A 616 25.00 -61.18 12.41
N TRP A 617 23.83 -60.69 12.85
CA TRP A 617 23.51 -59.26 12.79
C TRP A 617 24.13 -58.43 13.93
N ASP A 618 24.50 -59.06 15.04
CA ASP A 618 25.16 -58.42 16.19
C ASP A 618 26.57 -58.98 16.51
N ASN A 619 27.03 -59.96 15.72
CA ASN A 619 28.31 -60.66 15.82
C ASN A 619 28.51 -61.35 17.19
N ASP A 620 27.42 -61.91 17.76
CA ASP A 620 27.49 -62.71 19.00
C ASP A 620 27.98 -64.16 18.77
N GLY A 621 28.07 -64.59 17.51
CA GLY A 621 28.47 -65.93 17.07
C GLY A 621 27.29 -66.85 16.74
N ILE A 622 26.06 -66.39 16.90
CA ILE A 622 24.82 -67.01 16.44
C ILE A 622 24.41 -66.36 15.12
N TYR A 623 24.35 -67.16 14.07
CA TYR A 623 24.01 -66.65 12.75
C TYR A 623 22.48 -66.67 12.58
N ASP A 624 21.90 -65.48 12.50
CA ASP A 624 20.46 -65.21 12.48
C ASP A 624 19.80 -65.56 11.15
N GLU A 625 20.52 -65.34 10.04
CA GLU A 625 19.92 -65.38 8.70
C GLU A 625 20.78 -66.13 7.68
N MET A 626 20.13 -66.71 6.67
CA MET A 626 20.76 -67.54 5.64
C MET A 626 20.36 -67.04 4.26
N GLY A 627 21.36 -66.69 3.44
CA GLY A 627 21.13 -66.23 2.07
C GLY A 627 22.39 -65.64 1.45
N LYS A 628 22.51 -65.72 0.12
CA LYS A 628 23.58 -65.04 -0.62
C LYS A 628 23.37 -63.52 -0.66
N ALA A 629 22.11 -63.07 -0.53
CA ALA A 629 21.69 -61.67 -0.48
C ALA A 629 20.51 -61.52 0.49
N VAL A 630 20.55 -60.54 1.39
CA VAL A 630 19.57 -60.28 2.46
C VAL A 630 19.40 -58.77 2.72
N ILE A 631 18.25 -58.33 3.22
CA ILE A 631 17.96 -56.91 3.52
C ILE A 631 17.64 -56.77 5.01
N HIS A 632 18.29 -55.82 5.68
CA HIS A 632 18.10 -55.55 7.11
C HIS A 632 17.96 -54.04 7.37
N SER A 633 17.27 -53.68 8.45
CA SER A 633 17.22 -52.30 8.96
C SER A 633 17.13 -52.31 10.48
N TRP A 634 17.64 -51.25 11.10
CA TRP A 634 17.65 -51.09 12.55
C TRP A 634 16.70 -49.96 12.97
N ASP A 635 15.95 -50.19 14.05
CA ASP A 635 15.07 -49.23 14.71
C ASP A 635 15.77 -48.46 15.84
N THR A 636 17.02 -48.79 16.13
CA THR A 636 17.85 -48.12 17.13
C THR A 636 19.22 -47.75 16.56
N PRO A 637 19.72 -46.53 16.82
CA PRO A 637 21.02 -46.09 16.34
C PRO A 637 22.17 -46.70 17.15
N GLY A 638 23.32 -46.87 16.50
CA GLY A 638 24.46 -47.57 17.05
C GLY A 638 25.46 -48.00 15.99
N ILE A 639 26.56 -48.63 16.42
CA ILE A 639 27.50 -49.30 15.53
C ILE A 639 27.26 -50.80 15.65
N TYR A 640 26.88 -51.42 14.53
CA TYR A 640 26.62 -52.84 14.40
C TYR A 640 27.81 -53.49 13.67
N HIS A 641 28.29 -54.60 14.21
CA HIS A 641 29.24 -55.46 13.52
C HIS A 641 28.46 -56.64 12.95
N VAL A 642 28.45 -56.78 11.62
CA VAL A 642 27.72 -57.85 10.94
C VAL A 642 28.71 -58.95 10.54
N GLY A 643 28.56 -60.11 11.16
CA GLY A 643 29.33 -61.31 10.87
C GLY A 643 28.82 -62.02 9.62
N PHE A 644 29.73 -62.62 8.87
CA PHE A 644 29.43 -63.39 7.65
C PHE A 644 30.31 -64.64 7.59
N ARG A 645 29.76 -65.80 7.23
CA ARG A 645 30.54 -67.04 7.05
C ARG A 645 30.08 -67.88 5.87
N VAL A 646 31.03 -68.63 5.31
CA VAL A 646 30.82 -69.54 4.18
C VAL A 646 31.42 -70.92 4.44
N PHE A 647 30.92 -71.92 3.71
CA PHE A 647 31.35 -73.33 3.78
C PHE A 647 31.62 -73.88 2.37
N ASP A 648 32.69 -74.65 2.22
CA ASP A 648 33.00 -75.44 1.01
C ASP A 648 32.31 -76.82 1.01
N ASP A 649 32.44 -77.58 -0.09
CA ASP A 649 31.88 -78.94 -0.21
C ASP A 649 32.75 -80.05 0.41
N GLU A 650 34.00 -79.76 0.76
CA GLU A 650 34.86 -80.56 1.65
C GLU A 650 34.45 -80.48 3.14
N GLY A 651 33.63 -79.49 3.50
CA GLY A 651 33.09 -79.25 4.83
C GLY A 651 34.01 -78.43 5.77
N LYS A 652 34.94 -77.63 5.24
CA LYS A 652 35.55 -76.54 6.01
C LYS A 652 34.73 -75.25 5.87
N SER A 653 35.14 -74.24 6.63
CA SER A 653 34.42 -73.00 6.78
C SER A 653 35.34 -71.87 7.17
N ALA A 654 35.06 -70.67 6.67
CA ALA A 654 35.73 -69.45 7.07
C ALA A 654 34.70 -68.33 7.30
N ALA A 655 35.01 -67.46 8.26
CA ALA A 655 34.25 -66.25 8.54
C ALA A 655 35.03 -65.03 8.05
N LEU A 656 34.31 -63.98 7.66
CA LEU A 656 34.89 -62.70 7.29
C LEU A 656 35.57 -62.08 8.51
N ASP A 657 36.87 -61.76 8.39
CA ASP A 657 37.66 -61.13 9.44
C ASP A 657 38.44 -59.94 8.85
N PRO A 658 38.11 -58.68 9.20
CA PRO A 658 37.07 -58.28 10.17
C PRO A 658 35.62 -58.43 9.63
N PRO A 659 34.61 -58.46 10.52
CA PRO A 659 33.19 -58.34 10.13
C PRO A 659 32.89 -56.95 9.52
N LEU A 660 31.75 -56.81 8.84
CA LEU A 660 31.30 -55.53 8.31
C LEU A 660 30.90 -54.59 9.47
N GLU A 661 31.19 -53.29 9.35
CA GLU A 661 30.86 -52.28 10.37
C GLU A 661 29.83 -51.30 9.78
N ILE A 662 28.67 -51.18 10.43
CA ILE A 662 27.52 -50.40 9.99
C ILE A 662 27.15 -49.40 11.08
N ALA A 663 27.18 -48.11 10.78
CA ALA A 663 26.71 -47.06 11.69
C ALA A 663 25.28 -46.64 11.35
N ILE A 664 24.40 -46.62 12.35
CA ILE A 664 23.01 -46.16 12.23
C ILE A 664 22.86 -44.87 13.05
N GLU A 665 22.40 -43.80 12.42
CA GLU A 665 22.29 -42.44 13.00
C GLU A 665 20.82 -41.96 13.17
N HIS A 666 20.60 -41.05 14.13
CA HIS A 666 19.32 -40.38 14.38
C HIS A 666 18.96 -39.35 13.31
N LYS A 667 17.67 -39.02 13.16
CA LYS A 667 17.20 -37.85 12.38
C LYS A 667 17.03 -36.66 13.32
N ASN A 668 17.65 -35.52 12.98
CA ASN A 668 17.45 -34.27 13.74
C ASN A 668 15.97 -33.82 13.66
N PRO A 669 15.44 -33.13 14.69
CA PRO A 669 14.04 -32.71 14.75
C PRO A 669 13.76 -31.54 13.79
N THR A 670 12.48 -31.15 13.64
CA THR A 670 12.07 -29.97 12.86
C THR A 670 11.60 -28.84 13.78
N ALA A 671 12.35 -27.73 13.80
CA ALA A 671 11.97 -26.50 14.49
C ALA A 671 10.96 -25.69 13.67
N VAL A 672 9.85 -25.27 14.28
CA VAL A 672 8.84 -24.40 13.67
C VAL A 672 8.56 -23.23 14.61
N ILE A 673 8.64 -22.01 14.09
CA ILE A 673 8.43 -20.76 14.84
C ILE A 673 7.29 -19.95 14.22
N SER A 674 6.46 -19.33 15.06
CA SER A 674 5.44 -18.38 14.65
C SER A 674 5.30 -17.23 15.65
N THR A 675 4.79 -16.09 15.18
CA THR A 675 4.59 -14.88 15.99
C THR A 675 3.26 -14.22 15.66
N ASN A 676 2.63 -13.55 16.63
CA ASN A 676 1.48 -12.69 16.36
C ASN A 676 1.86 -11.36 15.69
N LYS A 677 3.14 -10.95 15.75
CA LYS A 677 3.65 -9.66 15.27
C LYS A 677 5.08 -9.77 14.75
N VAL A 678 5.33 -9.19 13.57
CA VAL A 678 6.66 -8.97 12.99
C VAL A 678 7.13 -7.51 13.10
N VAL A 679 6.25 -6.62 13.58
CA VAL A 679 6.54 -5.24 13.95
C VAL A 679 5.93 -4.99 15.33
N ALA A 680 6.70 -4.39 16.24
CA ALA A 680 6.27 -4.08 17.60
C ALA A 680 6.81 -2.72 18.05
N PHE A 681 6.08 -2.04 18.94
CA PHE A 681 6.60 -0.84 19.58
C PHE A 681 7.56 -1.18 20.73
N VAL A 682 8.48 -0.26 21.07
CA VAL A 682 9.36 -0.43 22.24
C VAL A 682 8.54 -0.63 23.52
N GLY A 683 8.79 -1.76 24.20
CA GLY A 683 8.06 -2.21 25.39
C GLY A 683 6.70 -2.86 25.09
N GLU A 684 6.34 -3.08 23.82
CA GLU A 684 5.15 -3.83 23.45
C GLU A 684 5.38 -5.34 23.59
N SER A 685 4.35 -6.04 24.07
CA SER A 685 4.37 -7.50 24.18
C SER A 685 4.02 -8.17 22.85
N ILE A 686 4.86 -9.14 22.48
CA ILE A 686 4.67 -10.06 21.35
C ILE A 686 4.48 -11.49 21.87
N HIS A 687 3.76 -12.28 21.09
CA HIS A 687 3.48 -13.69 21.39
C HIS A 687 4.26 -14.58 20.43
N LEU A 688 5.08 -15.48 20.97
CA LEU A 688 5.92 -16.41 20.22
C LEU A 688 5.47 -17.84 20.49
N ASP A 689 5.21 -18.60 19.43
CA ASP A 689 4.71 -19.98 19.50
C ASP A 689 5.58 -20.91 18.65
N GLY A 690 6.24 -21.85 19.32
CA GLY A 690 7.08 -22.91 18.78
C GLY A 690 6.47 -24.30 18.87
N SER A 691 5.20 -24.42 19.29
CA SER A 691 4.50 -25.68 19.54
C SER A 691 4.21 -26.51 18.27
N GLY A 692 4.40 -25.92 17.09
CA GLY A 692 4.36 -26.63 15.79
C GLY A 692 5.61 -27.45 15.47
N SER A 693 6.64 -27.43 16.33
CA SER A 693 7.88 -28.22 16.15
C SER A 693 7.63 -29.70 16.40
N TYR A 694 8.30 -30.58 15.66
CA TYR A 694 8.07 -32.03 15.71
C TYR A 694 9.35 -32.85 15.50
N ASP A 695 9.36 -34.05 16.06
CA ASP A 695 10.42 -35.05 15.88
C ASP A 695 10.28 -35.77 14.52
N ASN A 696 11.41 -36.16 13.93
CA ASN A 696 11.52 -36.82 12.64
C ASN A 696 11.87 -38.32 12.75
N ASP A 697 12.21 -38.83 13.95
CA ASP A 697 12.49 -40.26 14.16
C ASP A 697 11.20 -41.12 14.12
N CYS A 698 11.36 -42.37 13.68
CA CYS A 698 10.27 -43.31 13.33
C CYS A 698 9.74 -44.12 14.52
N ASP A 699 10.38 -44.01 15.68
CA ASP A 699 10.25 -44.86 16.87
C ASP A 699 9.29 -44.27 17.93
N GLY A 700 8.86 -43.01 17.74
CA GLY A 700 7.73 -42.40 18.46
C GLY A 700 8.12 -41.54 19.66
N HIS A 701 9.24 -40.83 19.56
CA HIS A 701 9.74 -39.90 20.57
C HIS A 701 9.17 -38.47 20.36
N GLU A 702 9.50 -37.52 21.25
CA GLU A 702 8.82 -36.21 21.35
C GLU A 702 9.81 -35.03 21.54
N ILE A 703 9.43 -33.83 21.09
CA ILE A 703 10.18 -32.61 21.47
C ILE A 703 10.05 -32.38 22.99
N VAL A 704 11.17 -32.34 23.71
CA VAL A 704 11.20 -32.17 25.17
C VAL A 704 11.67 -30.79 25.64
N SER A 705 12.26 -29.98 24.75
CA SER A 705 12.74 -28.65 25.08
C SER A 705 12.52 -27.66 23.95
N TRP A 706 12.11 -26.44 24.33
CA TRP A 706 12.04 -25.24 23.49
C TRP A 706 12.77 -24.13 24.26
N GLY A 707 13.89 -23.65 23.73
CA GLY A 707 14.65 -22.53 24.26
C GLY A 707 14.61 -21.34 23.30
N TRP A 708 14.36 -20.15 23.83
CA TRP A 708 14.32 -18.90 23.08
C TRP A 708 15.55 -18.05 23.42
N ASP A 709 16.27 -17.59 22.39
CA ASP A 709 17.30 -16.57 22.46
C ASP A 709 16.75 -15.30 21.79
N TYR A 710 16.66 -14.21 22.56
CA TYR A 710 16.06 -12.95 22.12
C TYR A 710 17.06 -11.95 21.54
N ASN A 711 18.35 -12.30 21.50
CA ASN A 711 19.44 -11.36 21.23
C ASN A 711 20.60 -11.93 20.38
N ASN A 712 20.57 -13.22 20.07
CA ASN A 712 21.53 -14.00 19.29
C ASN A 712 22.95 -14.02 19.92
N ASP A 713 23.03 -14.10 21.26
CA ASP A 713 24.29 -14.33 22.01
C ASP A 713 24.58 -15.81 22.31
N LEU A 714 23.73 -16.72 21.84
CA LEU A 714 23.77 -18.16 22.05
C LEU A 714 23.49 -18.58 23.50
N VAL A 715 22.82 -17.72 24.28
CA VAL A 715 22.30 -18.03 25.61
C VAL A 715 20.77 -18.03 25.55
N ILE A 716 20.16 -19.13 26.00
CA ILE A 716 18.71 -19.21 26.11
C ILE A 716 18.22 -18.27 27.23
N ASP A 717 17.46 -17.25 26.82
CA ASP A 717 16.80 -16.27 27.70
C ASP A 717 15.58 -16.90 28.41
N GLU A 718 14.80 -17.73 27.69
CA GLU A 718 13.53 -18.28 28.20
C GLU A 718 13.22 -19.69 27.64
N TYR A 719 12.44 -20.47 28.38
CA TYR A 719 12.06 -21.85 27.99
C TYR A 719 10.55 -22.05 27.99
N GLY A 720 10.03 -22.73 26.96
CA GLY A 720 8.64 -23.14 26.84
C GLY A 720 8.15 -23.15 25.40
N ALA A 721 7.19 -24.01 25.06
CA ALA A 721 6.67 -24.09 23.68
C ALA A 721 5.95 -22.80 23.22
N VAL A 722 5.49 -21.97 24.15
CA VAL A 722 4.83 -20.68 23.90
C VAL A 722 5.31 -19.68 24.97
N VAL A 723 5.73 -18.48 24.56
CA VAL A 723 6.23 -17.42 25.43
C VAL A 723 5.72 -16.03 25.02
N ASP A 724 5.59 -15.12 25.97
CA ASP A 724 5.23 -13.71 25.75
C ASP A 724 6.40 -12.81 26.18
N THR A 725 6.99 -12.08 25.23
CA THR A 725 8.18 -11.23 25.48
C THR A 725 7.99 -9.79 25.01
N SER A 726 8.89 -8.89 25.37
CA SER A 726 8.84 -7.46 25.01
C SER A 726 10.24 -6.85 24.91
N PHE A 727 10.50 -6.09 23.86
CA PHE A 727 11.83 -5.54 23.58
C PHE A 727 11.98 -4.07 24.00
N PHE A 728 13.10 -3.75 24.65
CA PHE A 728 13.44 -2.40 25.06
C PHE A 728 14.56 -1.83 24.20
N GLY A 729 14.27 -0.75 23.48
CA GLY A 729 15.19 -0.10 22.54
C GLY A 729 14.96 -0.54 21.10
N LYS A 730 15.12 0.40 20.17
CA LYS A 730 14.76 0.25 18.75
C LYS A 730 15.71 -0.64 17.93
N GLY A 731 15.24 -1.03 16.75
CA GLY A 731 15.95 -1.80 15.73
C GLY A 731 15.51 -3.27 15.71
N ASP A 732 15.81 -3.94 14.60
CA ASP A 732 15.50 -5.34 14.37
C ASP A 732 16.01 -6.24 15.51
N ARG A 733 15.16 -7.19 15.91
CA ARG A 733 15.47 -8.25 16.87
C ARG A 733 15.31 -9.58 16.18
N GLU A 734 16.43 -10.24 15.91
CA GLU A 734 16.40 -11.65 15.54
C GLU A 734 16.15 -12.45 16.82
N VAL A 735 15.07 -13.23 16.82
CA VAL A 735 14.74 -14.19 17.85
C VAL A 735 15.00 -15.58 17.30
N GLN A 736 15.79 -16.38 18.00
CA GLN A 736 15.99 -17.79 17.67
C GLN A 736 15.22 -18.69 18.63
N LEU A 737 14.63 -19.74 18.06
CA LEU A 737 14.06 -20.89 18.77
C LEU A 737 14.99 -22.08 18.53
N THR A 738 15.53 -22.64 19.60
CA THR A 738 16.22 -23.93 19.62
C THR A 738 15.27 -24.99 20.21
N VAL A 739 15.02 -26.05 19.46
CA VAL A 739 14.28 -27.23 19.97
C VAL A 739 15.22 -28.42 20.16
N THR A 740 14.87 -29.29 21.10
CA THR A 740 15.60 -30.54 21.38
C THR A 740 14.60 -31.66 21.62
N ASP A 741 14.79 -32.78 20.93
CA ASP A 741 14.14 -34.07 21.20
C ASP A 741 14.74 -34.74 22.47
N ASN A 742 14.27 -35.94 22.81
CA ASN A 742 14.77 -36.67 23.99
C ASN A 742 16.08 -37.45 23.75
N GLU A 743 16.56 -37.49 22.51
CA GLU A 743 17.74 -38.20 22.02
C GLU A 743 18.96 -37.26 22.04
N GLY A 744 18.72 -35.96 22.01
CA GLY A 744 19.70 -34.88 22.00
C GLY A 744 19.94 -34.27 20.62
N GLY A 745 19.11 -34.60 19.63
CA GLY A 745 19.06 -33.90 18.35
C GLY A 745 18.56 -32.46 18.54
N ILE A 746 19.09 -31.55 17.73
CA ILE A 746 18.85 -30.11 17.88
C ILE A 746 18.49 -29.51 16.54
N ALA A 747 17.43 -28.69 16.53
CA ALA A 747 17.06 -27.87 15.39
C ALA A 747 16.81 -26.43 15.81
N ASN A 748 17.04 -25.49 14.89
CA ASN A 748 16.88 -24.06 15.12
C ASN A 748 15.99 -23.45 14.06
N ALA A 749 15.17 -22.47 14.45
CA ALA A 749 14.43 -21.58 13.56
C ALA A 749 14.54 -20.14 14.07
N SER A 750 14.42 -19.14 13.20
CA SER A 750 14.46 -17.73 13.63
C SER A 750 13.37 -16.87 13.00
N VAL A 751 13.04 -15.77 13.67
CA VAL A 751 12.13 -14.73 13.19
C VAL A 751 12.72 -13.35 13.52
N VAL A 752 12.55 -12.39 12.62
CA VAL A 752 12.96 -11.00 12.87
C VAL A 752 11.73 -10.16 13.23
N VAL A 753 11.84 -9.39 14.32
CA VAL A 753 10.84 -8.45 14.78
C VAL A 753 11.42 -7.03 14.68
N ASP A 754 10.84 -6.16 13.85
CA ASP A 754 11.18 -4.73 13.87
C ASP A 754 10.61 -4.10 15.14
N VAL A 755 11.50 -3.60 16.00
CA VAL A 755 11.11 -2.88 17.22
C VAL A 755 11.34 -1.40 17.01
N ASN A 756 10.27 -0.61 16.93
CA ASN A 756 10.36 0.82 16.67
C ASN A 756 9.64 1.66 17.74
N ASN A 757 9.83 2.99 17.70
CA ASN A 757 9.20 3.92 18.66
C ASN A 757 7.82 4.41 18.17
N GLY A 758 7.26 3.78 17.14
CA GLY A 758 6.26 4.40 16.28
C GLY A 758 6.83 5.66 15.62
N TRP A 759 5.94 6.62 15.38
CA TRP A 759 6.28 7.91 14.78
C TRP A 759 5.93 9.06 15.72
N ALA A 760 6.70 10.13 15.61
CA ALA A 760 6.35 11.45 16.15
C ALA A 760 6.44 12.46 15.00
N ARG A 761 5.53 13.43 15.00
CA ARG A 761 5.52 14.57 14.09
C ARG A 761 5.42 15.84 14.92
N THR A 762 6.13 16.88 14.50
CA THR A 762 6.06 18.22 15.09
C THR A 762 5.94 19.22 13.95
N TRP A 763 4.92 20.06 14.01
CA TRP A 763 4.64 21.13 13.06
C TRP A 763 4.15 22.36 13.85
N GLY A 764 4.16 23.53 13.23
CA GLY A 764 4.01 24.81 13.91
C GLY A 764 4.72 25.94 13.18
N GLY A 765 4.39 27.17 13.55
CA GLY A 765 4.88 28.38 12.91
C GLY A 765 5.91 29.16 13.73
N SER A 766 6.06 30.44 13.38
CA SER A 766 6.95 31.35 14.10
C SER A 766 6.41 31.82 15.46
N ASN A 767 5.15 31.53 15.80
CA ASN A 767 4.44 32.06 16.97
C ASN A 767 3.88 30.97 17.91
N THR A 768 2.57 30.97 18.20
CA THR A 768 1.96 30.15 19.26
C THR A 768 0.86 29.27 18.70
N ASP A 769 1.20 28.00 18.53
CA ASP A 769 0.34 26.98 17.95
C ASP A 769 0.01 25.92 19.01
N ILE A 770 -1.25 25.51 19.08
CA ILE A 770 -1.77 24.69 20.17
C ILE A 770 -2.72 23.63 19.63
N GLY A 771 -2.30 22.36 19.66
CA GLY A 771 -3.22 21.23 19.53
C GLY A 771 -4.17 21.16 20.73
N LYS A 772 -5.47 20.96 20.48
CA LYS A 772 -6.54 20.98 21.50
C LYS A 772 -7.32 19.68 21.61
N SER A 773 -7.59 19.01 20.49
CA SER A 773 -8.37 17.77 20.46
C SER A 773 -7.83 16.82 19.42
N VAL A 774 -7.93 15.51 19.68
CA VAL A 774 -7.56 14.45 18.75
C VAL A 774 -8.67 13.41 18.65
N ALA A 775 -8.91 12.91 17.45
CA ALA A 775 -9.89 11.85 17.18
C ALA A 775 -9.33 10.85 16.15
N ILE A 776 -9.78 9.60 16.19
CA ILE A 776 -9.35 8.55 15.25
C ILE A 776 -10.58 8.01 14.54
N ASP A 777 -10.63 8.12 13.21
CA ASP A 777 -11.77 7.64 12.43
C ASP A 777 -11.76 6.11 12.22
N ASN A 778 -12.84 5.57 11.67
CA ASN A 778 -13.01 4.11 11.48
C ASN A 778 -11.99 3.50 10.50
N ASN A 779 -11.27 4.32 9.72
CA ASN A 779 -10.23 3.88 8.80
C ASN A 779 -8.83 3.96 9.44
N GLY A 780 -8.74 4.39 10.71
CA GLY A 780 -7.48 4.54 11.44
C GLY A 780 -6.76 5.87 11.19
N ASN A 781 -7.39 6.85 10.51
CA ASN A 781 -6.78 8.16 10.35
C ASN A 781 -6.95 8.99 11.61
N ILE A 782 -5.94 9.79 11.92
CA ILE A 782 -5.85 10.64 13.11
C ILE A 782 -6.13 12.08 12.71
N TRP A 783 -7.13 12.68 13.36
CA TRP A 783 -7.56 14.05 13.19
C TRP A 783 -7.10 14.89 14.38
N VAL A 784 -6.33 15.96 14.14
CA VAL A 784 -5.79 16.85 15.17
C VAL A 784 -6.36 18.25 14.97
N LEU A 785 -7.17 18.70 15.92
CA LEU A 785 -7.79 20.02 15.94
C LEU A 785 -7.02 20.93 16.90
N GLY A 786 -6.69 22.15 16.46
CA GLY A 786 -5.92 23.12 17.23
C GLY A 786 -6.13 24.56 16.76
N ASN A 787 -5.39 25.50 17.35
CA ASN A 787 -5.37 26.89 16.92
C ASN A 787 -3.93 27.36 16.68
N PHE A 788 -3.76 28.31 15.76
CA PHE A 788 -2.48 28.87 15.33
C PHE A 788 -2.56 30.40 15.25
N TYR A 789 -1.42 31.07 15.13
CA TYR A 789 -1.35 32.54 15.11
C TYR A 789 -0.26 33.02 14.15
N LEU A 790 -0.62 33.90 13.20
CA LEU A 790 0.19 34.27 12.03
C LEU A 790 0.47 33.05 11.15
N ASP A 791 1.71 32.90 10.68
CA ASP A 791 2.19 31.77 9.87
C ASP A 791 2.20 30.45 10.66
N CYS A 792 1.81 29.36 10.02
CA CYS A 792 2.05 27.99 10.47
C CYS A 792 2.15 27.03 9.28
N ASP A 793 3.21 26.22 9.22
CA ASP A 793 3.31 25.08 8.31
C ASP A 793 2.70 23.85 8.98
N PHE A 794 1.74 23.21 8.30
CA PHE A 794 1.03 22.03 8.80
C PHE A 794 1.58 20.71 8.30
N ASN A 795 2.53 20.74 7.35
CA ASN A 795 3.18 19.55 6.85
C ASN A 795 4.46 19.25 7.66
N PRO A 796 4.52 18.19 8.48
CA PRO A 796 5.73 17.84 9.24
C PRO A 796 6.81 17.12 8.41
N GLY A 797 6.65 17.05 7.07
CA GLY A 797 7.56 16.38 6.13
C GLY A 797 8.54 17.34 5.43
N GLU A 798 8.94 16.98 4.19
CA GLU A 798 9.76 17.85 3.33
C GLU A 798 8.94 18.80 2.42
N GLY A 799 7.62 18.64 2.39
CA GLY A 799 6.71 19.56 1.72
C GLY A 799 6.29 20.71 2.64
N VAL A 800 5.83 21.82 2.05
CA VAL A 800 5.33 23.00 2.78
C VAL A 800 3.82 23.09 2.57
N ASP A 801 3.07 23.22 3.65
CA ASP A 801 1.63 23.53 3.65
C ASP A 801 1.37 24.66 4.64
N GLU A 802 1.89 25.84 4.27
CA GLU A 802 1.96 27.04 5.11
C GLU A 802 0.73 27.94 4.93
N PHE A 803 0.13 28.33 6.05
CA PHE A 803 -1.01 29.24 6.07
C PHE A 803 -0.85 30.35 7.10
N GLU A 804 -1.33 31.54 6.75
CA GLU A 804 -1.45 32.68 7.67
C GLU A 804 -2.87 32.73 8.28
N SER A 805 -2.95 33.09 9.57
CA SER A 805 -4.19 33.47 10.25
C SER A 805 -4.75 34.78 9.68
N VAL A 806 -6.06 34.87 9.48
CA VAL A 806 -6.74 36.09 9.02
C VAL A 806 -6.51 37.24 10.01
N ASP A 807 -6.20 38.44 9.48
CA ASP A 807 -5.94 39.69 10.23
C ASP A 807 -4.91 39.60 11.40
N GLY A 808 -4.16 38.50 11.53
CA GLY A 808 -3.26 38.24 12.65
C GLY A 808 -3.97 37.93 13.97
N THR A 809 -5.12 37.25 13.92
CA THR A 809 -5.81 36.70 15.11
C THR A 809 -5.46 35.22 15.35
N SER A 810 -6.06 34.61 16.39
CA SER A 810 -5.99 33.15 16.57
C SER A 810 -7.02 32.51 15.66
N ASP A 811 -6.59 31.65 14.75
CA ASP A 811 -7.46 30.89 13.86
C ASP A 811 -7.38 29.38 14.16
N ILE A 812 -8.38 28.62 13.70
CA ILE A 812 -8.53 27.19 13.96
C ILE A 812 -7.95 26.38 12.80
N PHE A 813 -7.23 25.31 13.11
CA PHE A 813 -6.80 24.29 12.16
C PHE A 813 -7.32 22.90 12.54
N LEU A 814 -7.54 22.05 11.54
CA LEU A 814 -7.83 20.63 11.64
C LEU A 814 -6.90 19.88 10.69
N SER A 815 -5.87 19.21 11.20
CA SER A 815 -4.95 18.40 10.39
C SER A 815 -5.36 16.93 10.40
N LYS A 816 -5.14 16.19 9.30
CA LYS A 816 -5.38 14.74 9.21
C LYS A 816 -4.09 13.99 8.87
N PHE A 817 -3.91 12.84 9.49
CA PHE A 817 -2.80 11.91 9.27
C PHE A 817 -3.32 10.49 9.09
N ASN A 818 -2.61 9.63 8.34
CA ASN A 818 -2.91 8.19 8.35
C ASN A 818 -2.38 7.51 9.63
N SER A 819 -2.63 6.21 9.81
CA SER A 819 -2.12 5.43 10.95
C SER A 819 -0.59 5.37 11.06
N SER A 820 0.12 5.57 9.94
CA SER A 820 1.59 5.61 9.83
C SER A 820 2.19 6.99 10.13
N GLY A 821 1.35 8.01 10.37
CA GLY A 821 1.77 9.38 10.66
C GLY A 821 2.10 10.21 9.43
N ASP A 822 1.69 9.76 8.24
CA ASP A 822 1.84 10.52 7.01
C ASP A 822 0.72 11.55 6.92
N TYR A 823 1.08 12.77 6.53
CA TYR A 823 0.18 13.90 6.43
C TYR A 823 -0.79 13.75 5.25
N LEU A 824 -2.08 13.95 5.51
CA LEU A 824 -3.16 13.83 4.51
C LEU A 824 -3.81 15.18 4.16
N GLY A 825 -3.53 16.25 4.91
CA GLY A 825 -4.06 17.60 4.65
C GLY A 825 -4.49 18.36 5.91
N VAL A 826 -4.83 19.64 5.74
CA VAL A 826 -5.35 20.52 6.79
C VAL A 826 -6.54 21.34 6.29
N TRP A 827 -7.52 21.54 7.16
CA TRP A 827 -8.65 22.44 6.98
C TRP A 827 -8.57 23.57 8.02
N ARG A 828 -9.05 24.76 7.67
CA ARG A 828 -8.96 25.95 8.54
C ARG A 828 -10.33 26.60 8.73
N PHE A 829 -10.54 27.18 9.91
CA PHE A 829 -11.70 28.01 10.24
C PHE A 829 -11.19 29.26 10.91
N GLY A 830 -11.50 30.43 10.36
CA GLY A 830 -10.95 31.70 10.83
C GLY A 830 -11.71 32.89 10.27
N GLY A 831 -11.30 34.09 10.67
CA GLY A 831 -11.96 35.30 10.23
C GLY A 831 -11.47 36.57 10.92
N SER A 832 -12.36 37.55 11.10
CA SER A 832 -11.95 38.90 11.55
C SER A 832 -11.76 39.01 13.07
N GLY A 833 -11.65 37.88 13.77
CA GLY A 833 -11.69 37.77 15.23
C GLY A 833 -10.91 36.55 15.74
N SER A 834 -10.78 36.42 17.06
CA SER A 834 -10.09 35.28 17.65
C SER A 834 -11.00 34.07 17.78
N ASP A 835 -10.70 33.03 17.02
CA ASP A 835 -11.46 31.80 16.93
C ASP A 835 -10.69 30.66 17.62
N PHE A 836 -11.41 29.84 18.39
CA PHE A 836 -10.81 28.79 19.22
C PHE A 836 -11.57 27.46 19.08
N PRO A 837 -10.88 26.34 18.82
CA PRO A 837 -11.50 25.03 18.83
C PRO A 837 -11.81 24.56 20.24
N ILE A 838 -12.76 23.64 20.33
CA ILE A 838 -13.14 22.94 21.55
C ILE A 838 -12.93 21.43 21.38
N ALA A 839 -13.51 20.81 20.34
CA ALA A 839 -13.37 19.37 20.12
C ALA A 839 -13.56 18.98 18.64
N VAL A 840 -12.88 17.89 18.25
CA VAL A 840 -13.22 17.08 17.07
C VAL A 840 -13.81 15.75 17.54
N VAL A 841 -14.93 15.33 16.96
CA VAL A 841 -15.68 14.14 17.37
C VAL A 841 -16.03 13.31 16.13
N ILE A 842 -15.72 12.01 16.16
CA ILE A 842 -16.16 11.08 15.12
C ILE A 842 -17.67 10.83 15.28
N GLY A 843 -18.40 10.98 14.19
CA GLY A 843 -19.85 10.82 14.15
C GLY A 843 -20.28 9.41 13.77
N GLU A 844 -21.39 9.34 13.04
CA GLU A 844 -21.75 8.19 12.24
C GLU A 844 -20.70 7.93 11.13
N PRO A 845 -20.62 6.69 10.57
CA PRO A 845 -19.61 6.35 9.59
C PRO A 845 -19.55 7.32 8.40
N GLY A 846 -18.34 7.77 8.06
CA GLY A 846 -18.10 8.74 6.98
C GLY A 846 -18.21 10.22 7.39
N TYR A 847 -18.41 10.54 8.68
CA TYR A 847 -18.58 11.92 9.13
C TYR A 847 -17.86 12.25 10.44
N ILE A 848 -17.43 13.51 10.55
CA ILE A 848 -16.82 14.10 11.75
C ILE A 848 -17.50 15.42 12.10
N TYR A 849 -17.33 15.85 13.35
CA TYR A 849 -17.88 17.09 13.88
C TYR A 849 -16.79 17.93 14.52
N VAL A 850 -16.73 19.22 14.14
CA VAL A 850 -15.82 20.21 14.71
C VAL A 850 -16.65 21.21 15.51
N ALA A 851 -16.28 21.43 16.77
CA ALA A 851 -16.90 22.42 17.65
C ALA A 851 -15.89 23.50 18.06
N GLY A 852 -16.34 24.75 18.12
CA GLY A 852 -15.50 25.89 18.51
C GLY A 852 -16.31 27.10 18.95
N ILE A 853 -15.59 28.15 19.34
CA ILE A 853 -16.12 29.49 19.65
C ILE A 853 -15.43 30.52 18.75
N PHE A 854 -16.14 31.59 18.42
CA PHE A 854 -15.68 32.56 17.42
C PHE A 854 -16.07 34.00 17.77
N GLN A 855 -15.32 34.97 17.25
CA GLN A 855 -15.64 36.40 17.36
C GLN A 855 -15.95 37.03 16.01
N TYR A 856 -16.71 38.13 16.02
CA TYR A 856 -17.05 38.91 14.83
C TYR A 856 -17.58 38.03 13.68
N THR A 857 -16.81 37.78 12.63
CA THR A 857 -17.16 36.91 11.51
C THR A 857 -16.15 35.78 11.38
N ILE A 858 -16.63 34.56 11.19
CA ILE A 858 -15.83 33.35 10.92
C ILE A 858 -16.36 32.68 9.64
N ASP A 859 -15.49 32.05 8.87
CA ASP A 859 -15.90 31.08 7.84
C ASP A 859 -15.95 29.65 8.39
N LEU A 860 -17.07 28.96 8.16
CA LEU A 860 -17.34 27.62 8.68
C LEU A 860 -17.33 26.53 7.60
N ASP A 861 -17.11 26.91 6.34
CA ASP A 861 -16.84 26.00 5.23
C ASP A 861 -15.33 26.13 4.90
N PRO A 862 -14.53 25.06 5.08
CA PRO A 862 -13.11 25.10 4.78
C PRO A 862 -12.79 24.85 3.29
N GLY A 863 -13.80 24.73 2.43
CA GLY A 863 -13.67 24.57 0.98
C GLY A 863 -13.39 25.88 0.24
N TYR A 864 -13.72 25.91 -1.06
CA TYR A 864 -13.70 27.14 -1.86
C TYR A 864 -14.82 28.13 -1.44
N PHE A 865 -15.86 27.60 -0.79
CA PHE A 865 -17.09 28.31 -0.46
C PHE A 865 -17.01 29.02 0.89
N GLN A 866 -17.96 29.95 1.09
CA GLN A 866 -18.07 30.67 2.35
C GLN A 866 -19.39 30.39 3.08
N ALA A 867 -19.29 29.80 4.26
CA ALA A 867 -20.37 29.68 5.23
C ALA A 867 -20.21 30.73 6.36
N ILE A 868 -20.11 32.00 5.96
CA ILE A 868 -19.87 33.12 6.89
C ILE A 868 -20.95 33.18 7.99
N ALA A 869 -20.51 32.99 9.23
CA ALA A 869 -21.30 33.30 10.42
C ALA A 869 -20.92 34.67 10.99
N THR A 870 -21.80 35.24 11.82
CA THR A 870 -21.50 36.47 12.57
C THR A 870 -21.97 36.30 14.02
N SER A 871 -21.07 36.49 14.98
CA SER A 871 -21.40 36.46 16.41
C SER A 871 -22.34 37.63 16.73
N LYS A 872 -23.33 37.35 17.57
CA LYS A 872 -24.31 38.35 18.03
C LYS A 872 -23.84 39.05 19.31
N GLY A 873 -22.78 38.53 19.94
CA GLY A 873 -22.23 38.94 21.23
C GLY A 873 -20.72 39.17 21.20
N SER A 874 -19.99 38.74 22.24
CA SER A 874 -18.52 38.76 22.28
C SER A 874 -17.91 37.48 21.73
N TYR A 875 -18.44 36.32 22.13
CA TYR A 875 -18.22 35.02 21.52
C TYR A 875 -19.58 34.34 21.33
N ASP A 876 -19.85 33.82 20.14
CA ASP A 876 -20.87 32.80 19.90
C ASP A 876 -20.15 31.45 19.70
N PHE A 877 -20.89 30.33 19.69
CA PHE A 877 -20.32 29.01 19.39
C PHE A 877 -20.88 28.41 18.11
N PHE A 878 -20.09 27.50 17.53
CA PHE A 878 -20.44 26.78 16.32
C PHE A 878 -20.27 25.26 16.47
N ILE A 879 -20.98 24.51 15.63
CA ILE A 879 -20.70 23.10 15.34
C ILE A 879 -20.76 22.95 13.81
N VAL A 880 -19.70 22.44 13.20
CA VAL A 880 -19.61 22.07 11.78
C VAL A 880 -19.63 20.55 11.65
N LYS A 881 -20.38 20.03 10.68
CA LYS A 881 -20.30 18.65 10.20
C LYS A 881 -19.48 18.61 8.92
N LEU A 882 -18.49 17.73 8.87
CA LEU A 882 -17.68 17.43 7.68
C LEU A 882 -17.82 15.94 7.32
N SER A 883 -17.52 15.58 6.07
CA SER A 883 -17.22 14.20 5.69
C SER A 883 -15.89 13.74 6.31
N ASP A 884 -15.62 12.44 6.30
CA ASP A 884 -14.32 11.85 6.67
C ASP A 884 -13.20 12.12 5.64
N ILE A 885 -13.48 12.90 4.59
CA ILE A 885 -12.47 13.52 3.71
C ILE A 885 -12.43 15.05 3.84
N GLY A 886 -13.18 15.63 4.78
CA GLY A 886 -13.14 17.06 5.13
C GLY A 886 -14.16 17.96 4.43
N ASP A 887 -15.03 17.43 3.58
CA ASP A 887 -16.03 18.23 2.85
C ASP A 887 -17.12 18.76 3.77
N TYR A 888 -17.43 20.05 3.67
CA TYR A 888 -18.49 20.69 4.40
C TYR A 888 -19.88 20.08 4.13
N GLN A 889 -20.64 19.80 5.20
CA GLN A 889 -22.00 19.26 5.12
C GLN A 889 -23.03 20.26 5.63
N TRP A 890 -22.83 20.77 6.85
CA TRP A 890 -23.61 21.86 7.45
C TRP A 890 -22.89 22.43 8.67
N CYS A 891 -23.12 23.71 8.97
CA CYS A 891 -22.82 24.30 10.26
C CYS A 891 -24.09 24.77 10.99
N ILE A 892 -24.01 24.86 12.32
CA ILE A 892 -24.90 25.68 13.13
C ILE A 892 -24.10 26.69 13.93
N THR A 893 -24.69 27.87 14.17
CA THR A 893 -24.20 28.82 15.16
C THR A 893 -25.30 29.17 16.16
N VAL A 894 -24.91 29.26 17.43
CA VAL A 894 -25.82 29.50 18.55
C VAL A 894 -25.18 30.55 19.48
N GLY A 895 -25.99 31.55 19.82
CA GLY A 895 -25.58 32.68 20.64
C GLY A 895 -26.57 33.84 20.55
N GLY A 896 -26.44 34.79 21.47
CA GLY A 896 -27.27 35.97 21.66
C GLY A 896 -26.39 37.21 21.83
N THR A 897 -26.88 38.23 22.55
CA THR A 897 -26.11 39.46 22.78
C THR A 897 -25.09 39.35 23.93
N GLY A 898 -24.80 38.14 24.38
CA GLY A 898 -23.98 37.85 25.55
C GLY A 898 -22.61 37.30 25.17
N GLU A 899 -22.17 36.32 25.95
CA GLU A 899 -21.01 35.49 25.65
C GLU A 899 -21.44 34.05 25.83
N ASP A 900 -21.42 33.30 24.73
CA ASP A 900 -22.07 32.00 24.62
C ASP A 900 -21.05 31.00 24.07
N ARG A 901 -20.60 30.08 24.94
CA ARG A 901 -19.48 29.17 24.66
C ARG A 901 -19.91 27.72 24.80
N ILE A 902 -19.70 26.92 23.74
CA ILE A 902 -19.59 25.47 23.87
C ILE A 902 -18.31 25.13 24.64
N ARG A 903 -18.36 24.09 25.47
CA ARG A 903 -17.20 23.60 26.24
C ARG A 903 -16.93 22.12 26.01
N ASP A 904 -17.95 21.33 25.69
CA ASP A 904 -17.78 19.94 25.33
C ASP A 904 -18.90 19.41 24.42
N ILE A 905 -18.60 18.36 23.65
CA ILE A 905 -19.50 17.70 22.71
C ILE A 905 -19.18 16.20 22.61
N ARG A 906 -20.23 15.37 22.52
CA ARG A 906 -20.13 13.92 22.29
C ARG A 906 -21.17 13.44 21.30
N TYR A 907 -20.79 12.46 20.49
CA TYR A 907 -21.70 11.68 19.66
C TYR A 907 -22.22 10.45 20.42
N SER A 908 -23.48 10.10 20.23
CA SER A 908 -24.03 8.80 20.66
C SER A 908 -24.52 8.02 19.44
N SER A 909 -23.88 6.88 19.19
CA SER A 909 -24.29 5.91 18.16
C SER A 909 -25.61 5.22 18.48
N SER A 910 -26.09 5.30 19.73
CA SER A 910 -27.32 4.63 20.18
C SER A 910 -28.60 5.26 19.63
N ASP A 911 -28.61 6.59 19.48
CA ASP A 911 -29.73 7.38 18.98
C ASP A 911 -29.36 8.34 17.84
N ASN A 912 -28.12 8.24 17.34
CA ASN A 912 -27.55 9.02 16.25
C ASN A 912 -27.68 10.54 16.49
N CYS A 913 -27.26 10.98 17.68
CA CYS A 913 -27.35 12.37 18.13
C CYS A 913 -26.03 12.90 18.68
N LEU A 914 -25.88 14.22 18.59
CA LEU A 914 -24.87 14.98 19.31
C LEU A 914 -25.46 15.58 20.58
N TYR A 915 -24.70 15.48 21.66
CA TYR A 915 -24.96 16.09 22.95
C TYR A 915 -23.83 17.06 23.25
N TYR A 916 -24.17 18.30 23.60
CA TYR A 916 -23.17 19.33 23.87
C TYR A 916 -23.60 20.25 25.00
N THR A 917 -22.60 20.75 25.72
CA THR A 917 -22.76 21.60 26.91
C THR A 917 -21.80 22.77 26.89
N GLY A 918 -22.04 23.73 27.79
CA GLY A 918 -21.24 24.91 27.92
C GLY A 918 -21.92 25.95 28.81
N THR A 919 -21.67 27.21 28.50
CA THR A 919 -22.17 28.38 29.23
C THR A 919 -22.79 29.39 28.28
N PHE A 920 -23.82 30.10 28.72
CA PHE A 920 -24.49 31.16 27.94
C PHE A 920 -24.88 32.35 28.83
N ALA A 921 -25.07 33.52 28.21
CA ALA A 921 -25.39 34.76 28.93
C ALA A 921 -26.51 35.58 28.25
N ASN A 922 -27.34 36.23 29.06
CA ASN A 922 -28.55 36.92 28.61
C ASN A 922 -29.54 35.93 27.97
N THR A 923 -30.15 36.27 26.81
CA THR A 923 -31.14 35.42 26.13
C THR A 923 -30.60 34.89 24.81
N VAL A 924 -30.65 33.57 24.65
CA VAL A 924 -30.16 32.83 23.49
C VAL A 924 -31.29 31.97 22.92
N ASN A 925 -31.41 31.96 21.58
CA ASN A 925 -32.26 30.98 20.89
C ASN A 925 -31.41 29.74 20.57
N PHE A 926 -31.68 28.62 21.23
CA PHE A 926 -30.93 27.39 21.06
C PHE A 926 -31.41 26.52 19.88
N HIS A 927 -32.43 26.95 19.13
CA HIS A 927 -32.93 26.22 17.95
C HIS A 927 -32.36 26.82 16.64
N PRO A 928 -31.20 26.36 16.14
CA PRO A 928 -30.50 27.02 15.02
C PRO A 928 -31.25 26.98 13.69
N PHE A 929 -32.06 25.94 13.44
CA PHE A 929 -32.78 25.74 12.16
C PHE A 929 -34.06 26.58 12.01
N GLY A 930 -34.01 27.87 12.34
CA GLY A 930 -35.11 28.83 12.17
C GLY A 930 -36.33 28.69 13.10
N GLY A 931 -36.30 27.72 14.03
CA GLY A 931 -37.27 27.59 15.11
C GLY A 931 -36.97 28.51 16.30
N THR A 932 -37.69 28.30 17.41
CA THR A 932 -37.52 29.09 18.64
C THR A 932 -37.49 28.23 19.90
N ASP A 933 -36.35 28.17 20.57
CA ASP A 933 -36.24 27.76 21.97
C ASP A 933 -35.37 28.79 22.72
N ASN A 934 -36.03 29.87 23.17
CA ASN A 934 -35.36 30.97 23.87
C ASN A 934 -35.15 30.61 25.34
N LYS A 935 -33.88 30.58 25.76
CA LYS A 935 -33.48 30.45 27.18
C LYS A 935 -32.89 31.77 27.65
N THR A 936 -33.07 32.11 28.92
CA THR A 936 -32.50 33.31 29.54
C THR A 936 -31.71 32.91 30.77
N SER A 937 -30.48 33.41 30.91
CA SER A 937 -29.64 33.18 32.09
C SER A 937 -30.24 33.85 33.32
N ASN A 938 -30.24 33.17 34.46
CA ASN A 938 -30.64 33.71 35.76
C ASN A 938 -29.52 34.58 36.36
N GLY A 939 -28.27 34.28 36.02
CA GLY A 939 -27.07 34.99 36.46
C GLY A 939 -26.30 35.63 35.30
N SER A 940 -25.01 35.87 35.53
CA SER A 940 -24.09 36.36 34.50
C SER A 940 -23.77 35.32 33.43
N PHE A 941 -23.81 34.05 33.82
CA PHE A 941 -23.48 32.89 33.00
C PHE A 941 -24.23 31.69 33.58
N ASP A 942 -25.02 31.00 32.75
CA ASP A 942 -25.76 29.80 33.14
C ASP A 942 -25.34 28.61 32.28
N VAL A 943 -25.57 27.40 32.77
CA VAL A 943 -25.25 26.15 32.07
C VAL A 943 -26.33 25.81 31.04
N PHE A 944 -25.93 25.25 29.90
CA PHE A 944 -26.85 24.59 28.97
C PHE A 944 -26.43 23.14 28.68
N LEU A 945 -27.42 22.30 28.35
CA LEU A 945 -27.26 20.99 27.71
C LEU A 945 -28.22 20.92 26.53
N SER A 946 -27.69 20.67 25.33
CA SER A 946 -28.48 20.60 24.10
C SER A 946 -28.29 19.27 23.39
N LYS A 947 -29.33 18.82 22.70
CA LYS A 947 -29.36 17.62 21.86
C LYS A 947 -29.82 17.94 20.45
N ILE A 948 -29.04 17.51 19.46
CA ILE A 948 -29.35 17.62 18.01
C ILE A 948 -29.12 16.27 17.32
N GLY A 949 -29.92 15.95 16.30
CA GLY A 949 -29.66 14.79 15.45
C GLY A 949 -28.58 15.09 14.39
N THR A 950 -27.83 14.07 13.99
CA THR A 950 -26.73 14.17 13.00
C THR A 950 -27.18 14.59 11.58
N ASN A 951 -28.47 14.41 11.28
CA ASN A 951 -29.16 14.89 10.07
C ASN A 951 -29.65 16.35 10.16
N GLY A 952 -29.25 17.10 11.19
CA GLY A 952 -29.70 18.48 11.41
C GLY A 952 -31.10 18.72 12.04
N PRO A 953 -31.86 17.76 12.61
CA PRO A 953 -33.03 18.13 13.42
C PRO A 953 -32.61 18.50 14.85
N TYR A 954 -32.92 19.73 15.26
CA TYR A 954 -32.87 20.13 16.67
C TYR A 954 -33.87 19.31 17.50
N GLN A 955 -33.49 18.88 18.71
CA GLN A 955 -34.40 18.14 19.60
C GLN A 955 -34.83 18.96 20.82
N TRP A 956 -33.89 19.35 21.68
CA TRP A 956 -34.19 20.11 22.90
C TRP A 956 -32.94 20.75 23.51
N THR A 957 -33.16 21.75 24.35
CA THR A 957 -32.17 22.33 25.25
C THR A 957 -32.73 22.44 26.67
N LYS A 958 -31.91 22.06 27.64
CA LYS A 958 -32.09 22.25 29.08
C LYS A 958 -31.09 23.30 29.56
N THR A 959 -31.47 24.11 30.54
CA THR A 959 -30.61 25.15 31.12
C THR A 959 -30.84 25.23 32.62
N TRP A 960 -29.77 25.45 33.37
CA TRP A 960 -29.82 25.64 34.83
C TRP A 960 -28.72 26.61 35.27
N GLY A 961 -29.00 27.35 36.34
CA GLY A 961 -28.12 28.38 36.86
C GLY A 961 -28.81 29.20 37.95
N GLY A 962 -27.99 29.77 38.82
CA GLY A 962 -28.37 30.60 39.95
C GLY A 962 -28.30 32.08 39.62
N SER A 963 -28.03 32.92 40.62
CA SER A 963 -27.88 34.37 40.41
C SER A 963 -26.42 34.82 40.15
N GLN A 964 -25.49 33.89 39.91
CA GLN A 964 -24.06 34.17 39.77
C GLN A 964 -23.52 33.59 38.44
N ALA A 965 -22.36 32.94 38.43
CA ALA A 965 -21.82 32.28 37.25
C ALA A 965 -21.79 30.77 37.47
N ASP A 966 -22.33 30.02 36.52
CA ASP A 966 -22.39 28.57 36.51
C ASP A 966 -22.01 28.08 35.11
N TRP A 967 -21.00 27.20 35.00
CA TRP A 967 -20.44 26.76 33.72
C TRP A 967 -20.52 25.24 33.58
N GLY A 968 -21.13 24.75 32.50
CA GLY A 968 -20.91 23.37 32.04
C GLY A 968 -19.53 23.25 31.42
N VAL A 969 -18.77 22.22 31.76
CA VAL A 969 -17.38 22.05 31.30
C VAL A 969 -17.18 20.75 30.53
N GLY A 970 -17.63 19.60 31.06
CA GLY A 970 -17.38 18.28 30.46
C GLY A 970 -18.63 17.42 30.36
N LEU A 971 -18.66 16.50 29.39
CA LEU A 971 -19.82 15.69 29.05
C LEU A 971 -19.46 14.24 28.69
N ALA A 972 -20.27 13.29 29.16
CA ALA A 972 -20.21 11.88 28.77
C ALA A 972 -21.61 11.33 28.47
N VAL A 973 -21.76 10.41 27.51
CA VAL A 973 -23.06 9.87 27.08
C VAL A 973 -23.02 8.35 27.06
N GLU A 974 -23.90 7.71 27.83
CA GLU A 974 -24.04 6.25 27.85
C GLU A 974 -24.56 5.69 26.52
N ASN A 975 -24.27 4.41 26.24
CA ASN A 975 -24.82 3.66 25.10
C ASN A 975 -26.37 3.49 25.13
N ASN A 976 -27.05 4.00 26.17
CA ASN A 976 -28.50 4.03 26.28
C ASN A 976 -29.09 5.45 26.09
N GLY A 977 -28.23 6.45 25.83
CA GLY A 977 -28.58 7.87 25.65
C GLY A 977 -28.60 8.72 26.92
N ASN A 978 -28.39 8.16 28.12
CA ASN A 978 -28.25 8.97 29.33
C ASN A 978 -26.99 9.83 29.26
N VAL A 979 -27.06 11.05 29.81
CA VAL A 979 -25.99 12.06 29.71
C VAL A 979 -25.51 12.47 31.09
N TYR A 980 -24.20 12.57 31.25
CA TYR A 980 -23.56 13.17 32.40
C TYR A 980 -22.97 14.52 32.02
N VAL A 981 -23.20 15.53 32.87
CA VAL A 981 -22.65 16.88 32.69
C VAL A 981 -21.92 17.29 33.96
N GLY A 982 -20.63 17.57 33.84
CA GLY A 982 -19.81 18.12 34.91
C GLY A 982 -19.45 19.57 34.65
N GLY A 983 -19.23 20.32 35.72
CA GLY A 983 -18.93 21.74 35.62
C GLY A 983 -18.74 22.39 36.98
N ILE A 984 -18.87 23.71 37.00
CA ILE A 984 -18.72 24.52 38.21
C ILE A 984 -19.92 25.45 38.42
N PHE A 985 -20.21 25.77 39.68
CA PHE A 985 -21.37 26.59 40.04
C PHE A 985 -21.08 27.49 41.25
N GLN A 986 -21.81 28.60 41.40
CA GLN A 986 -21.60 29.57 42.48
C GLN A 986 -22.89 30.03 43.18
N GLY A 987 -22.94 29.89 44.49
CA GLY A 987 -24.12 30.22 45.30
C GLY A 987 -25.17 29.12 45.22
N ILE A 988 -26.46 29.49 45.08
CA ILE A 988 -27.57 28.53 45.08
C ILE A 988 -28.05 28.28 43.65
N VAL A 989 -28.04 27.01 43.23
CA VAL A 989 -28.45 26.57 41.88
C VAL A 989 -29.44 25.43 42.00
N ASP A 990 -30.51 25.51 41.20
CA ASP A 990 -31.47 24.42 40.98
C ASP A 990 -31.04 23.61 39.75
N PHE A 991 -30.69 22.34 39.94
CA PHE A 991 -30.15 21.47 38.89
C PHE A 991 -31.21 20.67 38.11
N ASP A 992 -32.48 20.67 38.58
CA ASP A 992 -33.59 20.09 37.84
C ASP A 992 -34.18 21.12 36.87
N ALA A 993 -33.82 21.02 35.58
CA ALA A 993 -34.37 21.87 34.51
C ALA A 993 -35.82 21.49 34.12
N GLY A 994 -36.46 20.59 34.87
CA GLY A 994 -37.86 20.22 34.75
C GLY A 994 -38.78 21.03 35.69
N PRO A 995 -39.91 20.45 36.12
CA PRO A 995 -40.84 21.08 37.06
C PRO A 995 -40.56 20.75 38.54
N GLY A 996 -39.53 19.95 38.84
CA GLY A 996 -39.06 19.70 40.20
C GLY A 996 -38.18 20.85 40.71
N ILE A 997 -37.55 20.62 41.85
CA ILE A 997 -36.59 21.54 42.48
C ILE A 997 -35.52 20.69 43.17
N PHE A 998 -34.27 20.80 42.74
CA PHE A 998 -33.10 20.20 43.38
C PHE A 998 -32.01 21.28 43.57
N ASN A 999 -32.09 22.00 44.69
CA ASN A 999 -31.11 23.03 45.03
C ASN A 999 -29.84 22.41 45.65
N ALA A 1000 -28.67 22.80 45.15
CA ALA A 1000 -27.42 22.73 45.91
C ALA A 1000 -26.92 24.14 46.24
N THR A 1001 -25.84 24.23 47.04
CA THR A 1001 -25.24 25.52 47.43
C THR A 1001 -23.73 25.38 47.52
N SER A 1002 -22.98 26.25 46.85
CA SER A 1002 -21.51 26.23 46.93
C SER A 1002 -21.04 26.62 48.34
N ALA A 1003 -20.01 25.93 48.83
CA ALA A 1003 -19.44 26.15 50.16
C ALA A 1003 -18.54 27.40 50.22
N GLY A 1004 -18.03 27.84 49.05
CA GLY A 1004 -17.10 28.96 48.94
C GLY A 1004 -17.31 29.78 47.66
N SER A 1005 -16.33 29.72 46.76
CA SER A 1005 -16.35 30.39 45.46
C SER A 1005 -17.11 29.49 44.46
N PHE A 1006 -16.50 29.16 43.33
CA PHE A 1006 -16.93 28.06 42.48
C PHE A 1006 -16.67 26.72 43.18
N ASP A 1007 -17.72 25.91 43.24
CA ASP A 1007 -17.69 24.50 43.62
C ASP A 1007 -17.98 23.63 42.39
N VAL A 1008 -17.66 22.34 42.47
CA VAL A 1008 -17.83 21.37 41.38
C VAL A 1008 -19.22 20.73 41.43
N PHE A 1009 -19.81 20.46 40.26
CA PHE A 1009 -20.96 19.56 40.13
C PHE A 1009 -20.70 18.46 39.09
N ILE A 1010 -21.37 17.32 39.29
CA ILE A 1010 -21.60 16.29 38.27
C ILE A 1010 -23.06 15.83 38.38
N LEU A 1011 -23.78 15.81 37.26
CA LEU A 1011 -25.19 15.44 37.23
C LEU A 1011 -25.50 14.45 36.11
N LYS A 1012 -26.63 13.75 36.24
CA LYS A 1012 -27.16 12.81 35.25
C LYS A 1012 -28.54 13.26 34.75
N TYR A 1013 -28.68 13.36 33.43
CA TYR A 1013 -29.96 13.36 32.72
C TYR A 1013 -30.19 11.99 32.06
N LEU A 1014 -31.45 11.56 32.03
CA LEU A 1014 -31.86 10.36 31.32
C LEU A 1014 -31.99 10.63 29.81
N ALA A 1015 -31.97 9.58 28.99
CA ALA A 1015 -32.04 9.67 27.52
C ALA A 1015 -33.26 10.43 26.96
N ASN A 1016 -34.33 10.53 27.75
CA ASN A 1016 -35.55 11.29 27.42
C ASN A 1016 -35.46 12.80 27.78
N GLY A 1017 -34.36 13.24 28.40
CA GLY A 1017 -34.15 14.62 28.86
C GLY A 1017 -34.73 14.94 30.24
N ASP A 1018 -35.08 13.93 31.05
CA ASP A 1018 -35.47 14.12 32.46
C ASP A 1018 -34.25 14.11 33.40
N PHE A 1019 -34.30 14.91 34.46
CA PHE A 1019 -33.27 14.94 35.51
C PHE A 1019 -33.29 13.66 36.34
N SER A 1020 -32.11 13.14 36.72
CA SER A 1020 -31.96 11.94 37.55
C SER A 1020 -31.34 12.23 38.92
N TRP A 1021 -30.13 12.80 38.95
CA TRP A 1021 -29.39 13.11 40.17
C TRP A 1021 -28.30 14.17 39.90
N VAL A 1022 -27.85 14.85 40.96
CA VAL A 1022 -26.63 15.68 40.97
C VAL A 1022 -25.85 15.43 42.26
N ASN A 1023 -24.52 15.41 42.14
CA ASN A 1023 -23.58 15.50 43.25
C ASN A 1023 -22.80 16.81 43.13
N THR A 1024 -22.46 17.42 44.26
CA THR A 1024 -21.65 18.64 44.34
C THR A 1024 -20.60 18.52 45.43
N TRP A 1025 -19.41 19.06 45.20
CA TRP A 1025 -18.33 19.13 46.21
C TRP A 1025 -17.48 20.40 46.02
N GLY A 1026 -16.93 20.89 47.12
CA GLY A 1026 -16.10 22.09 47.17
C GLY A 1026 -15.76 22.51 48.60
N GLY A 1027 -14.86 23.47 48.72
CA GLY A 1027 -14.33 24.00 49.97
C GLY A 1027 -14.73 25.46 50.20
N SER A 1028 -13.90 26.20 50.96
CA SER A 1028 -14.10 27.65 51.15
C SER A 1028 -13.57 28.51 50.00
N ASP A 1029 -12.70 27.94 49.17
CA ASP A 1029 -11.93 28.64 48.16
C ASP A 1029 -12.49 28.36 46.76
N MET A 1030 -11.66 28.10 45.75
CA MET A 1030 -12.12 27.85 44.38
C MET A 1030 -11.69 26.45 43.93
N ASP A 1031 -12.67 25.66 43.51
CA ASP A 1031 -12.52 24.28 43.06
C ASP A 1031 -13.20 24.11 41.70
N TRP A 1032 -12.60 23.35 40.79
CA TRP A 1032 -13.10 23.26 39.42
C TRP A 1032 -13.07 21.86 38.82
N CYS A 1033 -13.99 21.61 37.89
CA CYS A 1033 -13.97 20.47 36.98
C CYS A 1033 -13.43 20.95 35.63
N ASN A 1034 -12.46 20.23 35.08
CA ASN A 1034 -11.92 20.42 33.73
C ASN A 1034 -12.35 19.30 32.77
N SER A 1035 -12.63 18.08 33.25
CA SER A 1035 -12.96 16.94 32.38
C SER A 1035 -13.91 15.94 33.02
N VAL A 1036 -14.70 15.27 32.16
CA VAL A 1036 -15.63 14.20 32.50
C VAL A 1036 -15.50 13.08 31.46
N THR A 1037 -15.32 11.84 31.91
CA THR A 1037 -15.16 10.67 31.03
C THR A 1037 -15.93 9.46 31.59
N GLY A 1038 -16.55 8.68 30.71
CA GLY A 1038 -17.15 7.39 31.07
C GLY A 1038 -16.32 6.20 30.57
N CYS A 1039 -16.34 5.10 31.33
CA CYS A 1039 -15.67 3.85 30.96
C CYS A 1039 -16.52 3.02 29.97
N SER A 1040 -15.92 2.02 29.31
CA SER A 1040 -16.67 1.13 28.41
C SER A 1040 -17.61 0.23 29.22
N ASN A 1041 -18.75 -0.11 28.62
CA ASN A 1041 -19.95 -0.59 29.31
C ASN A 1041 -20.57 0.42 30.33
N PHE A 1042 -20.03 1.64 30.46
CA PHE A 1042 -20.53 2.72 31.32
C PHE A 1042 -20.78 2.32 32.78
N GLY A 1043 -20.00 1.37 33.31
CA GLY A 1043 -20.08 0.96 34.71
C GLY A 1043 -19.54 2.02 35.69
N GLU A 1044 -18.71 2.94 35.21
CA GLU A 1044 -18.05 3.98 36.01
C GLU A 1044 -17.89 5.29 35.19
N LEU A 1045 -17.84 6.41 35.91
CA LEU A 1045 -17.65 7.77 35.40
C LEU A 1045 -16.59 8.48 36.24
N TRP A 1046 -15.67 9.18 35.59
CA TRP A 1046 -14.55 9.88 36.22
C TRP A 1046 -14.60 11.38 35.92
N VAL A 1047 -14.34 12.19 36.95
CA VAL A 1047 -14.33 13.65 36.92
C VAL A 1047 -12.97 14.15 37.42
N ALA A 1048 -12.33 15.05 36.68
CA ALA A 1048 -11.02 15.60 37.03
C ALA A 1048 -11.00 17.13 36.99
N GLY A 1049 -10.08 17.72 37.75
CA GLY A 1049 -9.84 19.15 37.77
C GLY A 1049 -8.82 19.57 38.83
N GLY A 1050 -8.99 20.79 39.36
CA GLY A 1050 -8.16 21.37 40.41
C GLY A 1050 -8.99 21.75 41.66
N PHE A 1051 -8.36 21.74 42.83
CA PHE A 1051 -8.98 22.15 44.09
C PHE A 1051 -8.01 22.95 44.97
N THR A 1052 -8.53 23.86 45.80
CA THR A 1052 -7.72 24.76 46.63
C THR A 1052 -8.15 24.72 48.09
N GLY A 1053 -7.19 24.64 49.02
CA GLY A 1053 -7.51 24.61 50.45
C GLY A 1053 -7.96 23.21 50.88
N THR A 1054 -9.09 23.08 51.59
CA THR A 1054 -9.61 21.77 52.03
C THR A 1054 -11.01 21.53 51.49
N VAL A 1055 -11.18 20.40 50.80
CA VAL A 1055 -12.42 19.98 50.12
C VAL A 1055 -12.85 18.61 50.65
N ASP A 1056 -14.13 18.47 50.93
CA ASP A 1056 -14.75 17.16 51.18
C ASP A 1056 -15.19 16.56 49.84
N PHE A 1057 -14.52 15.49 49.41
CA PHE A 1057 -14.81 14.85 48.12
C PHE A 1057 -15.92 13.79 48.19
N ASP A 1058 -16.50 13.52 49.37
CA ASP A 1058 -17.68 12.68 49.50
C ASP A 1058 -18.97 13.53 49.44
N PRO A 1059 -19.81 13.44 48.40
CA PRO A 1059 -21.01 14.27 48.27
C PRO A 1059 -22.17 13.83 49.20
N THR A 1060 -21.93 12.88 50.12
CA THR A 1060 -22.93 12.37 51.05
C THR A 1060 -22.80 13.01 52.45
N ALA A 1061 -23.19 12.30 53.51
CA ALA A 1061 -22.98 12.73 54.90
C ALA A 1061 -21.72 12.11 55.54
N ASN A 1062 -20.97 11.31 54.77
CA ASN A 1062 -19.62 10.89 55.12
C ASN A 1062 -18.64 12.05 54.86
N VAL A 1063 -17.38 11.89 55.27
CA VAL A 1063 -16.35 12.93 55.12
C VAL A 1063 -15.08 12.30 54.54
N ASP A 1064 -14.62 12.81 53.40
CA ASP A 1064 -13.32 12.53 52.79
C ASP A 1064 -12.61 13.85 52.45
N ASN A 1065 -12.18 14.54 53.52
CA ASN A 1065 -11.42 15.79 53.42
C ASN A 1065 -10.03 15.56 52.82
N ARG A 1066 -9.74 16.24 51.71
CA ARG A 1066 -8.40 16.39 51.14
C ARG A 1066 -7.97 17.84 51.24
N THR A 1067 -6.68 18.07 51.46
CA THR A 1067 -6.11 19.42 51.59
C THR A 1067 -5.01 19.58 50.55
N SER A 1068 -5.03 20.66 49.77
CA SER A 1068 -4.00 20.96 48.77
C SER A 1068 -2.66 21.29 49.44
N ASN A 1069 -1.55 20.93 48.79
CA ASN A 1069 -0.20 20.98 49.36
C ASN A 1069 0.51 22.35 49.17
N GLY A 1070 -0.24 23.39 48.81
CA GLY A 1070 0.29 24.72 48.58
C GLY A 1070 -0.73 25.64 47.94
N GLY A 1071 -0.67 25.73 46.61
CA GLY A 1071 -1.69 26.40 45.81
C GLY A 1071 -2.85 25.47 45.50
N THR A 1072 -3.13 25.31 44.22
CA THR A 1072 -4.14 24.37 43.69
C THR A 1072 -3.49 23.01 43.48
N ASP A 1073 -4.16 21.94 43.88
CA ASP A 1073 -3.77 20.55 43.63
C ASP A 1073 -4.75 19.89 42.64
N ALA A 1074 -4.29 18.88 41.91
CA ALA A 1074 -5.12 18.11 40.99
C ALA A 1074 -5.95 17.04 41.73
N TYR A 1075 -7.12 16.69 41.17
CA TYR A 1075 -7.91 15.54 41.61
C TYR A 1075 -8.46 14.72 40.44
N LEU A 1076 -8.78 13.46 40.75
CA LEU A 1076 -9.63 12.58 39.96
C LEU A 1076 -10.62 11.87 40.89
N SER A 1077 -11.92 12.00 40.63
CA SER A 1077 -13.00 11.42 41.42
C SER A 1077 -13.90 10.52 40.56
N GLY A 1078 -14.07 9.26 40.98
CA GLY A 1078 -14.87 8.24 40.30
C GLY A 1078 -16.26 8.06 40.91
N PHE A 1079 -17.26 7.78 40.08
CA PHE A 1079 -18.68 7.62 40.41
C PHE A 1079 -19.30 6.47 39.64
N ASN A 1080 -20.24 5.75 40.27
CA ASN A 1080 -21.11 4.77 39.61
C ASN A 1080 -22.28 5.50 38.90
N PRO A 1081 -22.96 4.84 37.94
CA PRO A 1081 -24.12 5.40 37.22
C PRO A 1081 -25.34 5.81 38.04
N ASP A 1082 -25.43 5.36 39.30
CA ASP A 1082 -26.45 5.76 40.27
C ASP A 1082 -26.07 7.01 41.09
N GLY A 1083 -24.88 7.57 40.85
CA GLY A 1083 -24.33 8.72 41.57
C GLY A 1083 -23.55 8.36 42.83
N SER A 1084 -23.45 7.08 43.21
CA SER A 1084 -22.62 6.69 44.35
C SER A 1084 -21.12 6.82 44.02
N ARG A 1085 -20.36 7.47 44.89
CA ARG A 1085 -18.91 7.68 44.73
C ARG A 1085 -18.14 6.35 44.86
N ILE A 1086 -17.11 6.19 44.03
CA ILE A 1086 -16.18 5.05 44.02
C ILE A 1086 -14.94 5.38 44.85
N SER A 1087 -14.19 6.40 44.45
CA SER A 1087 -12.93 6.82 45.07
C SER A 1087 -12.49 8.18 44.55
N THR A 1088 -11.65 8.91 45.31
CA THR A 1088 -10.95 10.10 44.81
C THR A 1088 -9.46 9.99 45.09
N ALA A 1089 -8.64 10.28 44.09
CA ALA A 1089 -7.21 10.52 44.23
C ALA A 1089 -6.93 12.02 44.06
N THR A 1090 -5.91 12.51 44.75
CA THR A 1090 -5.50 13.92 44.79
C THR A 1090 -3.98 14.00 44.82
N TRP A 1091 -3.38 14.87 44.01
CA TRP A 1091 -1.93 15.01 43.90
C TRP A 1091 -1.53 16.45 43.54
N GLY A 1092 -0.43 16.92 44.12
CA GLY A 1092 0.07 18.29 43.94
C GLY A 1092 1.27 18.58 44.83
N GLY A 1093 1.98 19.64 44.49
CA GLY A 1093 3.14 20.16 45.19
C GLY A 1093 2.85 21.50 45.88
N PRO A 1094 3.89 22.26 46.22
CA PRO A 1094 3.74 23.62 46.77
C PRO A 1094 3.17 24.64 45.78
N GLY A 1095 3.10 24.29 44.48
CA GLY A 1095 2.84 25.19 43.37
C GLY A 1095 1.37 25.26 42.97
N TYR A 1096 1.15 25.37 41.66
CA TYR A 1096 -0.13 25.23 40.99
C TYR A 1096 -0.10 23.95 40.15
N ASP A 1097 -1.00 23.03 40.46
CA ASP A 1097 -1.11 21.71 39.88
C ASP A 1097 -2.60 21.43 39.56
N GLU A 1098 -2.91 21.02 38.33
CA GLU A 1098 -4.29 20.71 37.94
C GLU A 1098 -4.37 19.59 36.91
N ALA A 1099 -5.40 18.75 37.01
CA ALA A 1099 -5.77 17.84 35.93
C ALA A 1099 -6.59 18.61 34.88
N ILE A 1100 -6.17 18.55 33.61
CA ILE A 1100 -6.85 19.20 32.48
C ILE A 1100 -7.83 18.23 31.80
N SER A 1101 -7.40 16.99 31.55
CA SER A 1101 -8.17 16.05 30.74
C SER A 1101 -8.10 14.63 31.28
N THR A 1102 -9.19 13.88 31.09
CA THR A 1102 -9.26 12.45 31.31
C THR A 1102 -9.54 11.71 30.01
N TYR A 1103 -8.95 10.54 29.85
CA TYR A 1103 -9.23 9.65 28.72
C TYR A 1103 -9.32 8.20 29.21
N TYR A 1104 -10.17 7.40 28.58
CA TYR A 1104 -10.39 6.01 28.97
C TYR A 1104 -10.10 5.07 27.80
N ILE A 1105 -9.37 3.98 28.07
CA ILE A 1105 -9.00 2.98 27.06
C ILE A 1105 -9.74 1.66 27.32
N SER A 1106 -10.62 1.28 26.40
CA SER A 1106 -11.57 0.16 26.57
C SER A 1106 -10.95 -1.23 26.61
N TYR A 1107 -9.82 -1.46 25.94
CA TYR A 1107 -9.17 -2.78 25.91
C TYR A 1107 -8.24 -3.03 27.11
N THR A 1108 -7.87 -1.99 27.86
CA THR A 1108 -7.08 -2.10 29.11
C THR A 1108 -7.88 -1.79 30.37
N ASP A 1109 -9.08 -1.21 30.24
CA ASP A 1109 -9.92 -0.69 31.32
C ASP A 1109 -9.25 0.41 32.18
N ASN A 1110 -8.26 1.11 31.60
CA ASN A 1110 -7.49 2.15 32.28
C ASN A 1110 -8.06 3.56 32.04
N VAL A 1111 -7.93 4.42 33.05
CA VAL A 1111 -8.18 5.87 32.96
C VAL A 1111 -6.85 6.62 33.04
N TYR A 1112 -6.61 7.47 32.05
CA TYR A 1112 -5.44 8.32 31.93
C TYR A 1112 -5.82 9.75 32.29
N VAL A 1113 -4.92 10.46 32.97
CA VAL A 1113 -5.10 11.86 33.35
C VAL A 1113 -3.90 12.68 32.88
N THR A 1114 -4.16 13.82 32.25
CA THR A 1114 -3.15 14.80 31.86
C THR A 1114 -3.38 16.12 32.58
N GLY A 1115 -2.33 16.93 32.78
CA GLY A 1115 -2.40 18.13 33.62
C GLY A 1115 -1.23 19.08 33.50
N VAL A 1116 -1.36 20.26 34.11
CA VAL A 1116 -0.22 21.16 34.38
C VAL A 1116 0.30 20.86 35.78
N PHE A 1117 1.62 20.77 35.91
CA PHE A 1117 2.28 20.56 37.21
C PHE A 1117 3.45 21.52 37.39
N SER A 1118 3.66 21.99 38.63
CA SER A 1118 4.74 22.92 38.96
C SER A 1118 5.44 22.60 40.28
N ASP A 1119 6.67 23.10 40.43
CA ASP A 1119 7.60 22.70 41.49
C ASP A 1119 7.84 21.17 41.52
N THR A 1120 7.64 20.51 42.66
CA THR A 1120 7.86 19.06 42.83
C THR A 1120 6.55 18.41 43.27
N VAL A 1121 5.99 17.57 42.40
CA VAL A 1121 4.75 16.83 42.62
C VAL A 1121 5.05 15.37 42.91
N ASP A 1122 4.37 14.81 43.90
CA ASP A 1122 4.36 13.38 44.16
C ASP A 1122 3.08 12.76 43.57
N PHE A 1123 3.24 11.92 42.55
CA PHE A 1123 2.15 11.17 41.91
C PHE A 1123 1.88 9.82 42.59
N ASP A 1124 2.68 9.43 43.59
CA ASP A 1124 2.47 8.26 44.43
C ASP A 1124 2.67 8.61 45.93
N PRO A 1125 1.85 9.52 46.50
CA PRO A 1125 2.04 10.07 47.85
C PRO A 1125 1.82 9.09 49.01
N GLY A 1126 1.64 7.79 48.72
CA GLY A 1126 2.06 6.70 49.59
C GLY A 1126 1.52 6.67 51.03
N SER A 1127 0.21 6.42 51.22
CA SER A 1127 -0.23 5.27 52.05
C SER A 1127 -1.76 5.10 52.13
N VAL A 1128 -2.21 3.83 52.13
CA VAL A 1128 -3.61 3.36 52.25
C VAL A 1128 -4.45 3.33 50.95
N LEU A 1129 -3.83 3.04 49.81
CA LEU A 1129 -4.18 1.87 48.96
C LEU A 1129 -3.00 1.61 48.02
N GLN A 1130 -2.89 0.41 47.44
CA GLN A 1130 -1.76 0.09 46.54
C GLN A 1130 -1.93 0.75 45.17
N ILE A 1131 -1.26 1.88 44.98
CA ILE A 1131 -0.86 2.38 43.66
C ILE A 1131 0.58 1.91 43.43
N LYS A 1132 0.94 1.51 42.20
CA LYS A 1132 2.29 1.03 41.86
C LYS A 1132 2.88 1.91 40.76
N GLN A 1133 4.01 2.51 41.09
CA GLN A 1133 4.78 3.43 40.26
C GLN A 1133 5.64 2.70 39.21
N ALA A 1134 5.87 3.37 38.08
CA ALA A 1134 7.10 3.26 37.28
C ALA A 1134 7.45 4.67 36.75
N MET A 1135 8.73 5.05 36.84
CA MET A 1135 9.19 6.43 36.61
C MET A 1135 10.63 6.37 36.10
N GLU A 1136 10.95 7.12 35.05
CA GLU A 1136 12.34 7.39 34.66
C GLU A 1136 12.50 8.86 34.25
N ILE A 1137 13.56 9.50 34.76
CA ILE A 1137 13.77 10.96 34.63
C ILE A 1137 15.16 11.23 34.05
N MET A 1138 15.22 11.99 32.96
CA MET A 1138 16.43 12.69 32.51
C MET A 1138 16.32 14.17 32.85
N THR A 1139 16.88 14.59 33.99
CA THR A 1139 16.83 16.00 34.43
C THR A 1139 17.88 16.87 33.73
N SER A 1140 17.46 17.89 32.95
CA SER A 1140 18.18 19.17 32.90
C SER A 1140 17.35 20.34 32.33
N SER A 1141 16.42 20.90 33.12
CA SER A 1141 16.18 22.35 33.25
C SER A 1141 14.89 22.64 34.02
N SER A 1142 14.79 23.84 34.61
CA SER A 1142 13.68 24.27 35.46
C SER A 1142 12.57 24.95 34.65
N GLN A 1143 11.78 24.17 33.91
CA GLN A 1143 10.55 24.59 33.22
C GLN A 1143 9.42 23.61 33.58
N PRO A 1144 8.13 24.02 33.53
CA PRO A 1144 7.02 23.11 33.76
C PRO A 1144 6.91 22.07 32.64
N PHE A 1145 6.60 20.82 33.01
CA PHE A 1145 6.42 19.70 32.08
C PHE A 1145 5.04 19.07 32.25
N ILE A 1146 4.46 18.58 31.16
CA ILE A 1146 3.24 17.75 31.19
C ILE A 1146 3.66 16.35 31.64
N ILE A 1147 2.95 15.80 32.63
CA ILE A 1147 3.19 14.46 33.18
C ILE A 1147 1.95 13.60 32.97
N THR A 1148 2.14 12.38 32.48
CA THR A 1148 1.09 11.36 32.33
C THR A 1148 1.20 10.36 33.48
N ALA A 1149 0.11 10.16 34.22
CA ALA A 1149 0.04 9.19 35.32
C ALA A 1149 -0.83 7.99 34.96
N PHE A 1150 -0.44 6.80 35.41
CA PHE A 1150 -1.13 5.53 35.15
C PHE A 1150 -1.94 5.08 36.38
N MET A 1151 -3.19 4.66 36.17
CA MET A 1151 -3.99 3.96 37.19
C MET A 1151 -4.71 2.75 36.57
N SER A 1152 -4.62 1.60 37.26
CA SER A 1152 -5.31 0.36 36.94
C SER A 1152 -6.00 -0.20 38.18
N GLY A 1153 -7.14 -0.87 38.00
CA GLY A 1153 -7.96 -1.39 39.11
C GLY A 1153 -8.27 -2.88 38.96
N LEU A 1154 -8.07 -3.66 40.03
CA LEU A 1154 -8.55 -5.05 40.13
C LEU A 1154 -9.05 -5.34 41.54
N ARG A 1155 -10.18 -6.04 41.66
CA ARG A 1155 -10.85 -6.36 42.93
C ARG A 1155 -10.67 -7.82 43.38
N HIS A 1156 -10.87 -7.98 44.69
CA HIS A 1156 -11.00 -9.21 45.49
C HIS A 1156 -9.70 -9.92 45.89
N GLY A 1157 -9.62 -10.22 47.19
CA GLY A 1157 -8.41 -10.74 47.84
C GLY A 1157 -8.71 -11.81 48.89
N VAL A 1158 -7.66 -12.22 49.60
CA VAL A 1158 -7.69 -13.20 50.69
C VAL A 1158 -6.74 -12.74 51.80
N GLU A 1159 -7.13 -12.94 53.06
CA GLU A 1159 -6.40 -12.49 54.26
C GLU A 1159 -5.03 -13.16 54.45
N PRO A 1160 -4.04 -12.47 55.05
CA PRO A 1160 -2.72 -13.03 55.32
C PRO A 1160 -2.69 -13.87 56.61
N LYS A 1161 -1.87 -14.93 56.61
CA LYS A 1161 -1.39 -15.59 57.84
C LYS A 1161 0.13 -15.51 57.95
N GLU A 1162 0.60 -15.00 59.06
CA GLU A 1162 2.01 -14.97 59.45
C GLU A 1162 2.56 -16.40 59.67
N ILE A 1163 3.88 -16.59 59.45
CA ILE A 1163 4.83 -16.89 60.53
C ILE A 1163 6.29 -16.78 60.03
N SER A 1164 7.15 -16.33 60.92
CA SER A 1164 8.58 -15.98 60.75
C SER A 1164 9.56 -17.16 60.67
N GLN A 1165 10.68 -17.01 59.94
CA GLN A 1165 12.06 -16.85 60.50
C GLN A 1165 13.14 -16.78 59.40
N ILE A 1166 14.22 -16.02 59.66
CA ILE A 1166 15.40 -15.81 58.77
C ILE A 1166 16.64 -16.43 59.45
N PRO A 1167 17.58 -17.06 58.71
CA PRO A 1167 18.88 -16.41 58.52
C PRO A 1167 19.59 -16.66 57.15
N SER A 1168 20.06 -15.57 56.51
CA SER A 1168 21.27 -15.44 55.64
C SER A 1168 21.65 -16.60 54.68
N SER A 1169 21.81 -16.41 53.36
CA SER A 1169 22.72 -15.44 52.71
C SER A 1169 22.67 -15.48 51.17
N HIS A 1170 22.99 -14.36 50.50
CA HIS A 1170 23.40 -14.22 49.08
C HIS A 1170 22.52 -14.83 47.96
N ALA A 1171 21.68 -13.99 47.33
CA ALA A 1171 21.49 -13.83 45.87
C ALA A 1171 20.20 -13.01 45.63
N MET A 1172 20.28 -11.90 44.88
CA MET A 1172 19.08 -11.15 44.48
C MET A 1172 18.52 -11.76 43.18
N HIS A 1173 17.54 -12.65 43.30
CA HIS A 1173 16.63 -12.92 42.19
C HIS A 1173 15.77 -11.68 41.93
N ARG A 1174 15.83 -11.13 40.71
CA ARG A 1174 14.79 -10.23 40.20
C ARG A 1174 13.62 -11.10 39.74
N THR A 1175 12.50 -11.06 40.44
CA THR A 1175 11.24 -11.60 39.91
C THR A 1175 10.70 -10.60 38.90
N ALA A 1176 10.55 -11.00 37.64
CA ALA A 1176 9.95 -10.17 36.62
C ALA A 1176 8.49 -9.84 37.01
N LEU A 1177 8.10 -8.58 36.85
CA LEU A 1177 6.72 -8.14 36.96
C LEU A 1177 6.32 -7.59 35.58
N SER A 1178 5.37 -8.25 34.93
CA SER A 1178 4.86 -7.89 33.61
C SER A 1178 4.28 -6.47 33.61
N ALA A 1179 4.74 -5.63 32.68
CA ALA A 1179 4.18 -4.31 32.38
C ALA A 1179 3.67 -4.30 30.94
N LEU A 1180 2.56 -3.60 30.67
CA LEU A 1180 1.88 -3.56 29.37
C LEU A 1180 1.66 -2.11 28.89
N PRO A 1181 1.46 -1.87 27.58
CA PRO A 1181 2.01 -0.66 26.93
C PRO A 1181 0.95 0.33 26.42
N GLY A 1182 1.43 1.43 25.84
CA GLY A 1182 0.75 2.15 24.75
C GLY A 1182 -0.14 3.33 25.14
N ALA A 1183 0.40 4.55 25.06
CA ALA A 1183 -0.39 5.79 24.99
C ALA A 1183 0.28 6.79 24.04
N LEU A 1184 -0.50 7.34 23.09
CA LEU A 1184 -0.07 8.43 22.22
C LEU A 1184 -0.12 9.75 23.01
N ILE A 1185 1.04 10.40 23.22
CA ILE A 1185 1.15 11.61 24.04
C ILE A 1185 1.46 12.81 23.13
N ILE A 1186 0.57 13.82 23.14
CA ILE A 1186 0.83 15.13 22.54
C ILE A 1186 1.42 16.04 23.62
N LEU A 1187 2.63 16.56 23.39
CA LEU A 1187 3.30 17.55 24.26
C LEU A 1187 3.18 18.95 23.66
N SER A 1188 2.42 19.85 24.28
CA SER A 1188 2.47 21.27 23.93
C SER A 1188 3.62 21.96 24.68
N ILE A 1189 4.60 22.51 23.95
CA ILE A 1189 5.73 23.25 24.53
C ILE A 1189 5.66 24.71 24.08
N SER A 1190 5.27 25.62 24.97
CA SER A 1190 5.40 27.06 24.73
C SER A 1190 6.77 27.55 25.21
N THR A 1191 7.68 27.94 24.31
CA THR A 1191 8.94 28.60 24.67
C THR A 1191 9.19 29.88 23.86
N PRO A 1192 9.37 31.06 24.50
CA PRO A 1192 10.00 32.19 23.85
C PRO A 1192 11.51 31.92 23.75
N ARG A 1193 12.01 31.66 22.54
CA ARG A 1193 13.43 31.36 22.32
C ARG A 1193 14.30 32.57 22.67
N LYS A 1194 15.31 32.35 23.53
CA LYS A 1194 16.46 33.25 23.67
C LYS A 1194 17.70 32.51 23.21
N GLU A 1195 18.43 33.09 22.27
CA GLU A 1195 19.62 32.47 21.68
C GLU A 1195 20.68 32.11 22.74
N SER A 1196 21.26 30.92 22.64
CA SER A 1196 22.50 30.54 23.33
C SER A 1196 23.17 29.40 22.58
N THR A 1197 24.13 29.73 21.72
CA THR A 1197 24.99 28.75 21.04
C THR A 1197 25.84 28.01 22.08
N ILE A 1198 25.71 26.68 22.17
CA ILE A 1198 26.62 25.84 22.96
C ILE A 1198 27.52 25.06 22.01
N ILE A 1199 28.82 25.26 22.18
CA ILE A 1199 29.88 24.63 21.40
C ILE A 1199 30.15 23.23 21.97
N LEU A 1200 30.08 22.20 21.13
CA LEU A 1200 30.55 20.84 21.46
C LEU A 1200 32.09 20.79 21.39
N PRO A 1201 32.80 20.41 22.46
CA PRO A 1201 34.19 20.00 22.37
C PRO A 1201 34.28 18.48 22.15
N THR A 1202 34.89 18.08 21.04
CA THR A 1202 35.28 16.70 20.75
C THR A 1202 36.35 16.20 21.72
N VAL A 1203 36.13 15.02 22.32
CA VAL A 1203 37.22 14.17 22.88
C VAL A 1203 36.93 12.70 22.55
N LEU A 1204 37.91 12.05 21.93
CA LEU A 1204 37.95 10.63 21.55
C LEU A 1204 39.04 9.92 22.40
N PRO A 1205 39.18 8.58 22.36
CA PRO A 1205 38.98 7.67 23.48
C PRO A 1205 40.28 7.24 24.20
N THR A 1206 40.20 6.40 25.24
CA THR A 1206 41.13 5.25 25.47
C THR A 1206 40.78 4.44 26.74
N LEU A 1207 40.72 3.10 26.59
CA LEU A 1207 40.93 1.97 27.55
C LEU A 1207 40.32 2.05 28.98
N ILE A 1208 39.81 0.96 29.57
CA ILE A 1208 40.04 -0.49 29.34
C ILE A 1208 38.72 -1.20 29.06
#